data_AF-A0A7X2LXY8-F1
#
_entry.id   AF-A0A7X2LXY8-F1
#
_cell.length_a   1.000
_cell.length_b   1.000
_cell.length_c   1.000
_cell.angle_alpha   90.00
_cell.angle_beta   90.00
_cell.angle_gamma   90.00
#
_symmetry.space_group_name_H-M   'P 1'
#
loop_
_entity.id
_entity.type
_entity.pdbx_description
1 polymer ?
#
loop_
_entity_poly.entity_id
_entity_poly.type
_entity_poly.pdbx_seq_one_letter_code
_entity_poly.pdbx_strand_id
1 'polypeptide(L)'
;MESQTLYFLSFLEDINQVAAKNAKKMEELLYEDPASSIVKARLFAEAILNEVFRIEQIDAPYISTLFEKISHLAREDYIKREIQQSFDTIRLSGNKAAHDGDFDDISEAFKLHKEMYNIGLWFYEVYSSEELKVPAYDTPKPPKKEEKIEELVRKQILDLLGSNHISGTQVNTEKEEDIIEKIVQPDYIENEGEVSLITKDLPNGQSYLLRELKRLKDSSQEAIENANQFSAFKDYLHVDRRIQLDLERILEEQSIKEKGNLILLCGSVGDGKSHLLAYLKKKKPHLIGKYTIFNDATESFSPNKNAMETLEEVLENFSDQNIHDSNQKVILAINMGVLHNFINTQHEKYSYQVLKEFVEKSDLFSQNITTLFSEGSFGLLSFGDYHSYELTEKGPTSSFFSTLTEKVFSETKENPFYAALREDEANGVKTIVHENFQLMQNDFLQQQVVQLVIKTIVKSKLVISARAFLNFIADILIPDEVKNIKLVTEFETLKDSLPTLLFNRRERSVLLNALNEVDPIHNRSIYIDQVVIDLNTLSNWEYLININIQDSTPIEWLKPFISNENLSDYSFNLFFESFIRLAYLTNEEFASKLSDSSYSEFTKNLFYFNVGEKRKIKGFYDEIKRAIFNWKGSPKRGYIYLNKPDEKFRLAQKLNLRPTIEHLTTRTEEQLDSFKSSILLAYHGGNAEDKIYLDIDFQLYQLLVKVQQGYRPNKKDEEDAIKFVEFIEKLMAFGEKRSELLIHYPNDKKYYTIKKDDFGSFVFEKE
;
A
#
# COMPACT_ATOMS: atom_id res chain seq x y z
N MET A 1 -28.56 19.36 50.26
CA MET A 1 -27.89 18.91 49.02
C MET A 1 -27.55 20.18 48.26
N GLU A 2 -26.36 20.70 48.52
CA GLU A 2 -25.84 21.89 47.84
C GLU A 2 -25.63 21.55 46.37
N SER A 3 -26.03 22.45 45.47
CA SER A 3 -25.74 22.30 44.05
C SER A 3 -24.22 22.37 43.86
N GLN A 4 -23.56 21.23 43.74
CA GLN A 4 -22.19 21.17 43.26
C GLN A 4 -22.16 21.89 41.90
N THR A 5 -21.49 23.04 41.85
CA THR A 5 -21.14 23.70 40.61
C THR A 5 -20.39 22.69 39.74
N LEU A 6 -20.98 22.27 38.62
CA LEU A 6 -20.26 21.48 37.61
C LEU A 6 -19.13 22.36 37.06
N TYR A 7 -17.89 21.96 37.30
CA TYR A 7 -16.69 22.54 36.70
C TYR A 7 -15.85 21.40 36.10
N PHE A 8 -14.85 21.72 35.26
CA PHE A 8 -14.04 20.70 34.59
C PHE A 8 -13.45 19.66 35.57
N LEU A 9 -13.72 18.38 35.28
CA LEU A 9 -13.33 17.23 36.10
C LEU A 9 -13.81 17.26 37.58
N SER A 10 -14.96 17.90 37.86
CA SER A 10 -15.52 17.94 39.23
C SER A 10 -15.84 16.55 39.80
N PHE A 11 -16.08 15.53 38.96
CA PHE A 11 -16.31 14.15 39.39
C PHE A 11 -15.08 13.51 40.07
N LEU A 12 -13.89 14.10 39.94
CA LEU A 12 -12.70 13.63 40.65
C LEU A 12 -12.62 14.14 42.09
N GLU A 13 -13.47 15.07 42.50
CA GLU A 13 -13.38 15.73 43.82
C GLU A 13 -13.53 14.73 44.98
N ASP A 14 -14.32 13.68 44.78
CA ASP A 14 -14.58 12.66 45.80
C ASP A 14 -13.44 11.63 45.95
N ILE A 15 -12.59 11.47 44.92
CA ILE A 15 -11.51 10.47 44.90
C ILE A 15 -10.13 11.14 45.06
N ASN A 16 -9.92 12.28 44.42
CA ASN A 16 -8.67 13.05 44.47
C ASN A 16 -8.93 14.57 44.39
N GLN A 17 -9.14 15.19 45.56
CA GLN A 17 -9.37 16.63 45.70
C GLN A 17 -8.25 17.50 45.11
N VAL A 18 -7.00 17.03 45.19
CA VAL A 18 -5.84 17.79 44.69
C VAL A 18 -5.88 17.85 43.16
N ALA A 19 -6.16 16.72 42.51
CA ALA A 19 -6.33 16.65 41.07
C ALA A 19 -7.52 17.52 40.61
N ALA A 20 -8.70 17.38 41.22
CA ALA A 20 -9.87 18.18 40.88
C ALA A 20 -9.62 19.69 40.98
N LYS A 21 -8.91 20.14 42.03
CA LYS A 21 -8.54 21.54 42.21
C LYS A 21 -7.59 22.05 41.13
N ASN A 22 -6.59 21.24 40.73
CA ASN A 22 -5.67 21.60 39.66
C ASN A 22 -6.39 21.65 38.29
N ALA A 23 -7.30 20.71 38.03
CA ALA A 23 -8.12 20.71 36.82
C ALA A 23 -9.00 21.95 36.69
N LYS A 24 -9.71 22.33 37.77
CA LYS A 24 -10.47 23.58 37.82
C LYS A 24 -9.59 24.80 37.53
N LYS A 25 -8.41 24.85 38.15
CA LYS A 25 -7.48 25.98 38.00
C LYS A 25 -6.89 26.06 36.59
N MET A 26 -6.68 24.92 35.94
CA MET A 26 -6.23 24.84 34.55
C MET A 26 -7.25 25.50 33.62
N GLU A 27 -8.54 25.15 33.73
CA GLU A 27 -9.61 25.71 32.90
C GLU A 27 -9.81 27.22 33.15
N GLU A 28 -9.76 27.66 34.43
CA GLU A 28 -9.84 29.08 34.79
C GLU A 28 -8.74 29.93 34.15
N LEU A 29 -7.52 29.39 34.06
CA LEU A 29 -6.34 30.10 33.54
C LEU A 29 -6.18 29.97 32.03
N LEU A 30 -6.90 29.05 31.36
CA LEU A 30 -6.68 28.68 29.96
C LEU A 30 -6.70 29.88 29.01
N TYR A 31 -7.60 30.84 29.25
CA TYR A 31 -7.77 32.05 28.44
C TYR A 31 -7.04 33.29 28.99
N GLU A 32 -6.54 33.23 30.23
CA GLU A 32 -5.90 34.37 30.91
C GLU A 32 -4.37 34.26 30.92
N ASP A 33 -3.85 33.06 31.19
CA ASP A 33 -2.44 32.72 31.30
C ASP A 33 -2.23 31.24 30.89
N PRO A 34 -2.15 30.96 29.58
CA PRO A 34 -1.88 29.63 29.03
C PRO A 34 -0.66 28.93 29.65
N ALA A 35 0.43 29.66 29.90
CA ALA A 35 1.64 29.10 30.52
C ALA A 35 1.34 28.52 31.91
N SER A 36 0.67 29.31 32.77
CA SER A 36 0.25 28.83 34.10
C SER A 36 -0.79 27.71 34.02
N SER A 37 -1.68 27.73 33.02
CA SER A 37 -2.65 26.67 32.76
C SER A 37 -1.95 25.32 32.50
N ILE A 38 -0.92 25.31 31.65
CA ILE A 38 -0.10 24.13 31.35
C ILE A 38 0.60 23.59 32.61
N VAL A 39 1.13 24.48 33.46
CA VAL A 39 1.73 24.07 34.75
C VAL A 39 0.70 23.38 35.65
N LYS A 40 -0.57 23.82 35.65
CA LYS A 40 -1.65 23.16 36.40
C LYS A 40 -2.00 21.78 35.83
N ALA A 41 -1.92 21.59 34.51
CA ALA A 41 -2.08 20.27 33.90
C ALA A 41 -1.00 19.28 34.38
N ARG A 42 0.25 19.72 34.51
CA ARG A 42 1.34 18.89 35.06
C ARG A 42 1.10 18.50 36.53
N LEU A 43 0.71 19.46 37.37
CA LEU A 43 0.41 19.19 38.79
C LEU A 43 -0.79 18.24 38.95
N PHE A 44 -1.77 18.33 38.06
CA PHE A 44 -2.87 17.37 37.98
C PHE A 44 -2.35 15.95 37.70
N ALA A 45 -1.51 15.77 36.67
CA ALA A 45 -0.95 14.47 36.32
C ALA A 45 -0.13 13.86 37.47
N GLU A 46 0.70 14.66 38.15
CA GLU A 46 1.45 14.24 39.33
C GLU A 46 0.54 13.80 40.49
N ALA A 47 -0.55 14.53 40.74
CA ALA A 47 -1.51 14.20 41.79
C ALA A 47 -2.22 12.86 41.54
N ILE A 48 -2.59 12.59 40.27
CA ILE A 48 -3.20 11.32 39.88
C ILE A 48 -2.20 10.17 40.05
N LEU A 49 -0.98 10.30 39.52
CA LEU A 49 0.03 9.24 39.61
C LEU A 49 0.40 8.91 41.06
N ASN A 50 0.58 9.92 41.91
CA ASN A 50 0.86 9.69 43.33
C ASN A 50 -0.27 8.94 44.03
N GLU A 51 -1.51 9.21 43.64
CA GLU A 51 -2.69 8.53 44.18
C GLU A 51 -2.77 7.08 43.71
N VAL A 52 -2.44 6.79 42.45
CA VAL A 52 -2.31 5.41 41.96
C VAL A 52 -1.27 4.63 42.76
N PHE A 53 -0.07 5.18 42.95
CA PHE A 53 0.96 4.55 43.78
C PHE A 53 0.48 4.27 45.21
N ARG A 54 -0.34 5.18 45.77
CA ARG A 54 -0.92 5.02 47.10
C ARG A 54 -1.95 3.90 47.16
N ILE A 55 -2.90 3.88 46.22
CA ILE A 55 -4.00 2.90 46.18
C ILE A 55 -3.46 1.50 45.91
N GLU A 56 -2.54 1.38 44.95
CA GLU A 56 -1.92 0.11 44.55
C GLU A 56 -0.81 -0.35 45.52
N GLN A 57 -0.50 0.45 46.55
CA GLN A 57 0.52 0.16 47.56
C GLN A 57 1.91 -0.14 46.96
N ILE A 58 2.27 0.62 45.92
CA ILE A 58 3.56 0.45 45.22
C ILE A 58 4.67 1.11 46.04
N ASP A 59 5.51 0.28 46.66
CA ASP A 59 6.68 0.75 47.42
C ASP A 59 7.92 0.82 46.51
N ALA A 60 8.16 2.00 45.95
CA ALA A 60 9.23 2.24 44.98
C ALA A 60 10.15 3.39 45.42
N PRO A 61 11.08 3.15 46.37
CA PRO A 61 11.91 4.20 46.99
C PRO A 61 12.89 4.89 46.02
N TYR A 62 13.12 4.31 44.85
CA TYR A 62 14.00 4.87 43.81
C TYR A 62 13.23 5.57 42.67
N ILE A 63 11.90 5.62 42.71
CA ILE A 63 11.05 6.27 41.71
C ILE A 63 10.69 7.66 42.20
N SER A 64 11.29 8.69 41.59
CA SER A 64 11.17 10.07 42.04
C SER A 64 10.59 10.99 40.97
N THR A 65 10.97 10.78 39.70
CA THR A 65 10.57 11.66 38.61
C THR A 65 9.21 11.28 38.03
N LEU A 66 8.53 12.24 37.41
CA LEU A 66 7.26 12.02 36.71
C LEU A 66 7.40 10.92 35.65
N PHE A 67 8.52 10.90 34.93
CA PHE A 67 8.85 9.85 33.97
C PHE A 67 8.97 8.46 34.61
N GLU A 68 9.77 8.31 35.68
CA GLU A 68 10.00 7.00 36.30
C GLU A 68 8.67 6.41 36.78
N LYS A 69 7.76 7.25 37.29
CA LYS A 69 6.41 6.85 37.70
C LYS A 69 5.58 6.33 36.53
N ILE A 70 5.51 7.09 35.43
CA ILE A 70 4.77 6.69 34.22
C ILE A 70 5.33 5.39 33.66
N SER A 71 6.65 5.31 33.51
CA SER A 71 7.33 4.13 32.95
C SER A 71 7.16 2.88 33.80
N HIS A 72 7.20 3.01 35.13
CA HIS A 72 6.95 1.88 36.03
C HIS A 72 5.50 1.39 35.95
N LEU A 73 4.52 2.28 36.03
CA LEU A 73 3.12 1.89 35.93
C LEU A 73 2.78 1.26 34.58
N ALA A 74 3.40 1.72 33.49
CA ALA A 74 3.21 1.13 32.18
C ALA A 74 3.86 -0.26 32.07
N ARG A 75 5.07 -0.44 32.64
CA ARG A 75 5.79 -1.72 32.61
C ARG A 75 5.10 -2.81 33.42
N GLU A 76 4.50 -2.45 34.54
CA GLU A 76 3.74 -3.35 35.41
C GLU A 76 2.25 -3.45 35.02
N ASP A 77 1.89 -2.98 33.81
CA ASP A 77 0.54 -3.05 33.22
C ASP A 77 -0.59 -2.35 34.02
N TYR A 78 -0.27 -1.43 34.94
CA TYR A 78 -1.28 -0.60 35.64
C TYR A 78 -1.92 0.45 34.72
N ILE A 79 -1.18 0.94 33.72
CA ILE A 79 -1.70 1.87 32.71
C ILE A 79 -1.53 1.31 31.30
N LYS A 80 -2.56 1.48 30.47
CA LYS A 80 -2.50 1.15 29.05
C LYS A 80 -1.75 2.22 28.25
N ARG A 81 -1.34 1.87 27.02
CA ARG A 81 -0.59 2.74 26.11
C ARG A 81 -1.24 4.09 25.84
N GLU A 82 -2.57 4.14 25.70
CA GLU A 82 -3.31 5.39 25.45
C GLU A 82 -3.14 6.37 26.62
N ILE A 83 -3.25 5.87 27.85
CA ILE A 83 -3.12 6.67 29.07
C ILE A 83 -1.67 7.09 29.30
N GLN A 84 -0.72 6.19 29.03
CA GLN A 84 0.70 6.52 29.03
C GLN A 84 1.01 7.70 28.08
N GLN A 85 0.44 7.68 26.87
CA GLN A 85 0.58 8.78 25.91
C GLN A 85 0.00 10.09 26.45
N SER A 86 -1.19 10.08 27.07
CA SER A 86 -1.78 11.28 27.68
C SER A 86 -0.86 11.86 28.76
N PHE A 87 -0.28 11.01 29.62
CA PHE A 87 0.68 11.45 30.64
C PHE A 87 1.97 12.00 30.02
N ASP A 88 2.52 11.33 29.00
CA ASP A 88 3.74 11.78 28.32
C ASP A 88 3.51 13.10 27.57
N THR A 89 2.33 13.32 26.99
CA THR A 89 1.97 14.59 26.35
C THR A 89 1.99 15.74 27.36
N ILE A 90 1.30 15.59 28.50
CA ILE A 90 1.33 16.59 29.59
C ILE A 90 2.76 16.81 30.10
N ARG A 91 3.57 15.74 30.22
CA ARG A 91 4.96 15.83 30.69
C ARG A 91 5.85 16.62 29.73
N LEU A 92 5.77 16.34 28.42
CA LEU A 92 6.59 17.01 27.40
C LEU A 92 6.22 18.49 27.29
N SER A 93 4.93 18.82 27.15
CA SER A 93 4.45 20.21 27.07
C SER A 93 4.71 20.97 28.37
N GLY A 94 4.52 20.33 29.52
CA GLY A 94 4.79 20.91 30.84
C GLY A 94 6.27 21.16 31.12
N ASN A 95 7.19 20.40 30.53
CA ASN A 95 8.63 20.69 30.58
C ASN A 95 8.96 21.90 29.71
N LYS A 96 8.40 21.98 28.50
CA LYS A 96 8.60 23.11 27.59
C LYS A 96 8.18 24.43 28.22
N ALA A 97 6.96 24.50 28.77
CA ALA A 97 6.43 25.69 29.44
C ALA A 97 7.20 26.09 30.71
N ALA A 98 7.83 25.13 31.40
CA ALA A 98 8.61 25.42 32.62
C ALA A 98 10.03 25.95 32.33
N HIS A 99 10.59 25.64 31.16
CA HIS A 99 11.96 26.00 30.79
C HIS A 99 12.05 27.20 29.83
N ASP A 100 10.96 27.51 29.11
CA ASP A 100 10.88 28.65 28.20
C ASP A 100 9.95 29.74 28.78
N GLY A 101 10.55 30.84 29.23
CA GLY A 101 9.83 31.94 29.90
C GLY A 101 8.90 32.75 29.00
N ASP A 102 9.00 32.58 27.68
CA ASP A 102 8.16 33.26 26.68
C ASP A 102 7.07 32.33 26.09
N PHE A 103 6.91 31.11 26.64
CA PHE A 103 5.98 30.11 26.12
C PHE A 103 4.52 30.42 26.50
N ASP A 104 3.79 31.08 25.59
CA ASP A 104 2.37 31.45 25.76
C ASP A 104 1.50 30.96 24.58
N ASP A 105 1.30 29.64 24.48
CA ASP A 105 0.49 29.01 23.43
C ASP A 105 -0.83 28.45 23.98
N ILE A 106 -1.93 29.16 23.72
CA ILE A 106 -3.28 28.73 24.09
C ILE A 106 -3.67 27.40 23.44
N SER A 107 -3.20 27.12 22.22
CA SER A 107 -3.51 25.89 21.49
C SER A 107 -2.97 24.66 22.24
N GLU A 108 -1.79 24.80 22.84
CA GLU A 108 -1.17 23.78 23.66
C GLU A 108 -1.99 23.53 24.94
N ALA A 109 -2.50 24.58 25.59
CA ALA A 109 -3.41 24.43 26.73
C ALA A 109 -4.70 23.67 26.34
N PHE A 110 -5.29 23.95 25.16
CA PHE A 110 -6.44 23.19 24.66
C PHE A 110 -6.15 21.69 24.45
N LYS A 111 -4.95 21.34 23.93
CA LYS A 111 -4.53 19.94 23.81
C LYS A 111 -4.48 19.27 25.18
N LEU A 112 -3.80 19.90 26.14
CA LEU A 112 -3.65 19.35 27.49
C LEU A 112 -4.99 19.22 28.22
N HIS A 113 -5.94 20.12 27.98
CA HIS A 113 -7.30 20.02 28.53
C HIS A 113 -7.97 18.69 28.13
N LYS A 114 -7.86 18.29 26.86
CA LYS A 114 -8.39 17.01 26.38
C LYS A 114 -7.65 15.81 27.01
N GLU A 115 -6.32 15.87 27.09
CA GLU A 115 -5.52 14.80 27.70
C GLU A 115 -5.80 14.64 29.20
N MET A 116 -6.04 15.75 29.91
CA MET A 116 -6.49 15.72 31.30
C MET A 116 -7.84 15.02 31.45
N TYR A 117 -8.77 15.24 30.51
CA TYR A 117 -10.05 14.53 30.50
C TYR A 117 -9.86 13.02 30.32
N ASN A 118 -9.01 12.60 29.38
CA ASN A 118 -8.73 11.18 29.15
C ASN A 118 -8.16 10.51 30.40
N ILE A 119 -7.18 11.15 31.06
CA ILE A 119 -6.58 10.65 32.31
C ILE A 119 -7.63 10.64 33.45
N GLY A 120 -8.41 11.70 33.59
CA GLY A 120 -9.43 11.81 34.63
C GLY A 120 -10.52 10.75 34.48
N LEU A 121 -11.01 10.54 33.26
CA LEU A 121 -11.99 9.51 32.94
C LEU A 121 -11.44 8.12 33.29
N TRP A 122 -10.25 7.79 32.81
CA TRP A 122 -9.60 6.51 33.13
C TRP A 122 -9.42 6.29 34.63
N PHE A 123 -8.88 7.29 35.34
CA PHE A 123 -8.63 7.17 36.78
C PHE A 123 -9.93 6.95 37.55
N TYR A 124 -11.00 7.65 37.17
CA TYR A 124 -12.32 7.46 37.78
C TYR A 124 -12.89 6.07 37.45
N GLU A 125 -12.83 5.63 36.19
CA GLU A 125 -13.35 4.31 35.78
C GLU A 125 -12.63 3.15 36.47
N VAL A 126 -11.33 3.28 36.75
CA VAL A 126 -10.53 2.21 37.36
C VAL A 126 -10.61 2.23 38.90
N TYR A 127 -10.61 3.41 39.52
CA TYR A 127 -10.44 3.55 40.97
C TYR A 127 -11.70 4.02 41.71
N SER A 128 -12.77 4.41 41.02
CA SER A 128 -14.06 4.73 41.65
C SER A 128 -14.86 3.48 41.98
N SER A 129 -15.63 3.54 43.07
CA SER A 129 -16.64 2.53 43.41
C SER A 129 -18.05 2.90 42.93
N GLU A 130 -18.21 4.08 42.32
CA GLU A 130 -19.51 4.64 41.95
C GLU A 130 -19.80 4.50 40.44
N GLU A 131 -20.96 3.94 40.09
CA GLU A 131 -21.50 3.95 38.72
C GLU A 131 -22.09 5.33 38.39
N LEU A 132 -21.25 6.37 38.39
CA LEU A 132 -21.67 7.72 38.05
C LEU A 132 -21.60 7.90 36.53
N LYS A 133 -22.63 8.51 35.93
CA LYS A 133 -22.58 8.93 34.52
C LYS A 133 -21.58 10.09 34.39
N VAL A 134 -20.34 9.77 34.02
CA VAL A 134 -19.31 10.77 33.74
C VAL A 134 -19.78 11.66 32.59
N PRO A 135 -19.74 13.01 32.72
CA PRO A 135 -20.12 13.91 31.64
C PRO A 135 -19.21 13.72 30.42
N ALA A 136 -19.78 13.73 29.21
CA ALA A 136 -18.98 13.72 27.98
C ALA A 136 -18.08 14.97 27.91
N TYR A 137 -16.91 14.82 27.29
CA TYR A 137 -15.98 15.93 27.07
C TYR A 137 -16.67 17.09 26.32
N ASP A 138 -16.51 18.30 26.85
CA ASP A 138 -16.90 19.55 26.20
C ASP A 138 -15.67 20.45 26.07
N THR A 139 -15.58 21.20 24.99
CA THR A 139 -14.49 22.15 24.78
C THR A 139 -14.61 23.30 25.80
N PRO A 140 -13.49 23.78 26.38
CA PRO A 140 -13.54 24.81 27.40
C PRO A 140 -14.10 26.10 26.79
N LYS A 141 -14.92 26.84 27.54
CA LYS A 141 -15.61 28.06 27.07
C LYS A 141 -15.02 29.30 27.72
N PRO A 142 -14.94 30.44 27.02
CA PRO A 142 -14.40 31.66 27.60
C PRO A 142 -15.27 32.14 28.78
N PRO A 143 -14.67 32.70 29.84
CA PRO A 143 -15.41 33.26 30.96
C PRO A 143 -16.28 34.44 30.50
N LYS A 144 -17.51 34.55 31.02
CA LYS A 144 -18.53 35.57 30.66
C LYS A 144 -18.16 37.02 31.04
N LYS A 145 -16.89 37.34 31.27
CA LYS A 145 -16.47 38.69 31.69
C LYS A 145 -15.85 39.41 30.48
N GLU A 146 -16.60 40.40 30.00
CA GLU A 146 -16.29 41.40 28.96
C GLU A 146 -16.61 41.03 27.50
N GLU A 147 -17.68 41.65 26.96
CA GLU A 147 -18.22 41.45 25.60
C GLU A 147 -17.18 41.66 24.47
N LYS A 148 -16.14 42.48 24.69
CA LYS A 148 -15.06 42.72 23.71
C LYS A 148 -14.02 41.61 23.65
N ILE A 149 -13.74 40.96 24.77
CA ILE A 149 -12.84 39.79 24.82
C ILE A 149 -13.57 38.58 24.25
N GLU A 150 -14.88 38.49 24.46
CA GLU A 150 -15.72 37.40 23.96
C GLU A 150 -15.75 37.34 22.42
N GLU A 151 -15.78 38.47 21.70
CA GLU A 151 -15.71 38.49 20.22
C GLU A 151 -14.34 38.10 19.68
N LEU A 152 -13.24 38.59 20.29
CA LEU A 152 -11.88 38.26 19.89
C LEU A 152 -11.55 36.78 20.15
N VAL A 153 -11.96 36.27 21.31
CA VAL A 153 -11.76 34.86 21.69
C VAL A 153 -12.69 33.95 20.90
N ARG A 154 -13.95 34.34 20.63
CA ARG A 154 -14.81 33.60 19.68
C ARG A 154 -14.19 33.52 18.29
N LYS A 155 -13.58 34.60 17.82
CA LYS A 155 -12.92 34.63 16.50
C LYS A 155 -11.70 33.69 16.48
N GLN A 156 -10.86 33.70 17.51
CA GLN A 156 -9.76 32.73 17.65
C GLN A 156 -10.25 31.27 17.77
N ILE A 157 -11.34 31.03 18.51
CA ILE A 157 -11.97 29.71 18.62
C ILE A 157 -12.52 29.26 17.26
N LEU A 158 -13.20 30.14 16.52
CA LEU A 158 -13.69 29.86 15.16
C LEU A 158 -12.54 29.54 14.20
N ASP A 159 -11.42 30.25 14.30
CA ASP A 159 -10.22 30.02 13.48
C ASP A 159 -9.51 28.69 13.86
N LEU A 160 -9.55 28.28 15.13
CA LEU A 160 -8.91 27.04 15.64
C LEU A 160 -9.78 25.79 15.48
N LEU A 161 -11.07 25.88 15.79
CA LEU A 161 -12.00 24.75 15.93
C LEU A 161 -13.01 24.67 14.77
N GLY A 162 -13.09 25.68 13.90
CA GLY A 162 -14.05 25.73 12.80
C GLY A 162 -15.50 25.93 13.28
N SER A 163 -16.40 26.16 12.32
CA SER A 163 -17.82 26.46 12.59
C SER A 163 -18.63 25.27 13.14
N ASN A 164 -18.13 24.03 13.01
CA ASN A 164 -18.87 22.81 13.35
C ASN A 164 -18.79 22.38 14.83
N HIS A 165 -17.82 22.87 15.61
CA HIS A 165 -17.60 22.40 16.99
C HIS A 165 -18.26 23.26 18.09
N ILE A 166 -18.91 24.38 17.73
CA ILE A 166 -19.50 25.33 18.71
C ILE A 166 -20.91 24.92 19.16
N SER A 167 -21.48 23.84 18.60
CA SER A 167 -22.81 23.35 18.95
C SER A 167 -22.72 22.01 19.67
N GLY A 168 -23.17 21.98 20.94
CA GLY A 168 -23.15 20.80 21.78
C GLY A 168 -23.77 19.56 21.12
N THR A 169 -23.05 18.45 21.24
CA THR A 169 -23.45 17.04 21.14
C THR A 169 -24.88 16.78 20.63
N GLN A 170 -25.00 16.62 19.32
CA GLN A 170 -25.87 15.59 18.74
C GLN A 170 -25.07 14.83 17.69
N VAL A 171 -24.83 13.55 17.97
CA VAL A 171 -24.38 12.57 16.98
C VAL A 171 -25.41 12.59 15.84
N ASN A 172 -25.02 13.11 14.68
CA ASN A 172 -25.76 12.98 13.43
C ASN A 172 -24.83 12.40 12.38
N THR A 173 -24.91 11.10 12.19
CA THR A 173 -24.18 10.32 11.20
C THR A 173 -24.78 10.40 9.79
N GLU A 174 -25.69 11.33 9.50
CA GLU A 174 -26.53 11.27 8.28
C GLU A 174 -26.62 12.58 7.47
N LYS A 175 -25.73 13.56 7.64
CA LYS A 175 -25.87 14.87 6.94
C LYS A 175 -24.72 15.34 6.05
N GLU A 176 -23.69 14.52 5.82
CA GLU A 176 -22.68 14.85 4.81
C GLU A 176 -23.09 14.46 3.37
N GLU A 177 -24.08 13.58 3.19
CA GLU A 177 -24.58 13.20 1.85
C GLU A 177 -25.52 14.26 1.24
N ASP A 178 -26.30 14.98 2.05
CA ASP A 178 -27.30 15.95 1.58
C ASP A 178 -26.72 17.24 0.95
N ILE A 179 -25.46 17.58 1.24
CA ILE A 179 -24.80 18.75 0.62
C ILE A 179 -24.36 18.42 -0.81
N ILE A 180 -24.12 17.14 -1.12
CA ILE A 180 -23.67 16.68 -2.43
C ILE A 180 -24.86 16.54 -3.40
N GLU A 181 -26.07 16.28 -2.91
CA GLU A 181 -27.26 16.10 -3.77
C GLU A 181 -27.94 17.39 -4.25
N LYS A 182 -27.64 18.56 -3.66
CA LYS A 182 -28.37 19.82 -3.96
C LYS A 182 -27.64 20.86 -4.81
N ILE A 183 -26.55 20.51 -5.47
CA ILE A 183 -25.92 21.40 -6.47
C ILE A 183 -26.34 20.92 -7.86
N VAL A 184 -27.49 21.44 -8.30
CA VAL A 184 -28.00 21.34 -9.66
C VAL A 184 -27.03 22.06 -10.61
N GLN A 185 -26.68 21.39 -11.71
CA GLN A 185 -26.05 21.86 -12.95
C GLN A 185 -25.02 23.01 -12.84
N PRO A 186 -23.74 22.79 -13.20
CA PRO A 186 -22.80 23.90 -13.34
C PRO A 186 -23.26 24.80 -14.50
N ASP A 187 -23.84 25.95 -14.19
CA ASP A 187 -23.97 27.06 -15.12
C ASP A 187 -22.56 27.59 -15.38
N TYR A 188 -22.01 27.20 -16.52
CA TYR A 188 -20.76 27.74 -17.05
C TYR A 188 -21.00 29.20 -17.47
N ILE A 189 -20.52 30.14 -16.67
CA ILE A 189 -20.30 31.50 -17.13
C ILE A 189 -18.96 31.48 -17.88
N GLU A 190 -19.03 31.50 -19.21
CA GLU A 190 -17.89 31.82 -20.07
C GLU A 190 -17.43 33.26 -19.77
N ASN A 191 -16.43 33.41 -18.91
CA ASN A 191 -15.57 34.57 -18.91
C ASN A 191 -14.17 34.12 -19.34
N GLU A 192 -13.71 34.64 -20.46
CA GLU A 192 -12.35 34.48 -20.95
C GLU A 192 -11.36 35.08 -19.93
N GLY A 193 -10.72 34.22 -19.13
CA GLY A 193 -9.65 34.58 -18.20
C GLY A 193 -9.53 33.64 -17.01
N GLU A 194 -8.52 32.77 -17.04
CA GLU A 194 -8.10 31.80 -15.99
C GLU A 194 -9.13 30.73 -15.61
N VAL A 195 -9.01 29.54 -16.20
CA VAL A 195 -9.76 28.34 -15.80
C VAL A 195 -9.19 27.81 -14.48
N SER A 196 -9.67 28.32 -13.35
CA SER A 196 -9.46 27.66 -12.06
C SER A 196 -10.38 26.45 -11.98
N LEU A 197 -9.81 25.24 -11.87
CA LEU A 197 -10.55 23.99 -11.74
C LEU A 197 -11.23 23.82 -10.36
N ILE A 198 -10.94 24.72 -9.41
CA ILE A 198 -11.50 24.69 -8.06
C ILE A 198 -12.62 25.72 -7.90
N THR A 199 -13.75 25.29 -7.35
CA THR A 199 -14.80 26.21 -6.91
C THR A 199 -14.43 26.74 -5.53
N LYS A 200 -14.47 28.08 -5.37
CA LYS A 200 -14.17 28.77 -4.10
C LYS A 200 -15.46 29.06 -3.33
N ASP A 201 -16.08 28.00 -2.84
CA ASP A 201 -17.43 28.02 -2.26
C ASP A 201 -17.49 27.48 -0.82
N LEU A 202 -16.36 27.16 -0.19
CA LEU A 202 -16.34 26.59 1.15
C LEU A 202 -16.45 27.68 2.25
N PRO A 203 -17.17 27.39 3.35
CA PRO A 203 -17.17 28.23 4.55
C PRO A 203 -15.79 28.38 5.20
N ASN A 204 -15.61 29.47 5.98
CA ASN A 204 -14.38 29.71 6.74
C ASN A 204 -14.03 28.52 7.67
N GLY A 205 -12.77 28.10 7.63
CA GLY A 205 -12.22 27.00 8.44
C GLY A 205 -12.33 25.62 7.80
N GLN A 206 -12.99 25.48 6.64
CA GLN A 206 -12.96 24.25 5.86
C GLN A 206 -11.78 24.25 4.87
N SER A 207 -11.26 23.06 4.58
CA SER A 207 -10.08 22.88 3.70
C SER A 207 -10.50 22.51 2.28
N TYR A 208 -10.10 23.34 1.32
CA TYR A 208 -10.22 23.07 -0.11
C TYR A 208 -9.34 21.88 -0.51
N LEU A 209 -8.12 21.77 0.04
CA LEU A 209 -7.21 20.66 -0.25
C LEU A 209 -7.83 19.32 0.17
N LEU A 210 -8.41 19.26 1.37
CA LEU A 210 -9.09 18.06 1.84
C LEU A 210 -10.26 17.66 0.94
N ARG A 211 -11.04 18.63 0.44
CA ARG A 211 -12.13 18.38 -0.51
C ARG A 211 -11.61 17.77 -1.80
N GLU A 212 -10.59 18.37 -2.41
CA GLU A 212 -10.04 17.85 -3.67
C GLU A 212 -9.41 16.47 -3.49
N LEU A 213 -8.65 16.23 -2.42
CA LEU A 213 -8.07 14.91 -2.14
C LEU A 213 -9.14 13.84 -1.85
N LYS A 214 -10.28 14.19 -1.25
CA LYS A 214 -11.42 13.25 -1.07
C LYS A 214 -11.99 12.75 -2.40
N ARG A 215 -11.82 13.49 -3.51
CA ARG A 215 -12.25 13.05 -4.86
C ARG A 215 -11.41 11.89 -5.41
N LEU A 216 -10.25 11.63 -4.83
CA LEU A 216 -9.41 10.46 -5.16
C LEU A 216 -9.93 9.17 -4.51
N LYS A 217 -10.80 9.26 -3.51
CA LYS A 217 -11.32 8.09 -2.78
C LYS A 217 -12.31 7.28 -3.63
N ASP A 218 -12.35 5.98 -3.35
CA ASP A 218 -13.25 5.03 -4.01
C ASP A 218 -14.73 5.30 -3.78
N SER A 219 -15.09 5.96 -2.67
CA SER A 219 -16.47 6.34 -2.34
C SER A 219 -16.93 7.63 -3.03
N SER A 220 -16.05 8.31 -3.76
CA SER A 220 -16.42 9.56 -4.44
C SER A 220 -17.29 9.32 -5.68
N GLN A 221 -18.13 10.29 -6.03
CA GLN A 221 -18.90 10.24 -7.29
C GLN A 221 -17.98 10.15 -8.52
N GLU A 222 -16.78 10.74 -8.45
CA GLU A 222 -15.78 10.68 -9.51
C GLU A 222 -15.27 9.25 -9.73
N ALA A 223 -15.36 8.36 -8.73
CA ALA A 223 -14.97 6.97 -8.84
C ALA A 223 -15.94 6.11 -9.69
N ILE A 224 -17.13 6.62 -10.03
CA ILE A 224 -18.12 5.91 -10.86
C ILE A 224 -17.73 6.04 -12.35
N GLU A 225 -17.35 4.92 -12.98
CA GLU A 225 -17.01 4.87 -14.42
C GLU A 225 -18.26 4.73 -15.31
N ASN A 226 -18.87 5.85 -15.69
CA ASN A 226 -19.95 5.86 -16.69
C ASN A 226 -19.39 6.05 -18.11
N ALA A 227 -19.62 5.09 -19.01
CA ALA A 227 -19.18 5.16 -20.42
C ALA A 227 -19.70 6.39 -21.20
N ASN A 228 -20.72 7.07 -20.67
CA ASN A 228 -21.35 8.24 -21.28
C ASN A 228 -20.93 9.58 -20.64
N GLN A 229 -20.13 9.59 -19.58
CA GLN A 229 -19.73 10.81 -18.87
C GLN A 229 -18.25 10.77 -18.50
N PHE A 230 -17.48 11.71 -19.05
CA PHE A 230 -16.06 11.88 -18.74
C PHE A 230 -15.87 13.31 -18.22
N SER A 231 -15.70 13.47 -16.90
CA SER A 231 -15.61 14.76 -16.21
C SER A 231 -14.30 15.50 -16.57
N ALA A 232 -14.22 16.81 -16.27
CA ALA A 232 -12.98 17.57 -16.45
C ALA A 232 -11.86 17.07 -15.51
N PHE A 233 -12.23 16.57 -14.33
CA PHE A 233 -11.28 15.98 -13.38
C PHE A 233 -10.69 14.66 -13.88
N LYS A 234 -11.53 13.78 -14.46
CA LYS A 234 -11.05 12.56 -15.12
C LYS A 234 -10.14 12.85 -16.30
N ASP A 235 -10.42 13.93 -17.03
CA ASP A 235 -9.56 14.42 -18.11
C ASP A 235 -8.22 14.91 -17.60
N TYR A 236 -8.21 15.66 -16.49
CA TYR A 236 -6.99 16.09 -15.82
C TYR A 236 -6.14 14.90 -15.35
N LEU A 237 -6.73 13.91 -14.67
CA LEU A 237 -6.02 12.74 -14.14
C LEU A 237 -5.72 11.65 -15.19
N HIS A 238 -6.22 11.76 -16.42
CA HIS A 238 -5.97 10.77 -17.46
C HIS A 238 -4.47 10.70 -17.79
N VAL A 239 -3.93 9.48 -17.83
CA VAL A 239 -2.54 9.20 -18.24
C VAL A 239 -2.60 8.22 -19.38
N ASP A 240 -2.00 8.60 -20.51
CA ASP A 240 -1.96 7.77 -21.71
C ASP A 240 -1.20 6.47 -21.41
N ARG A 241 -1.73 5.36 -21.90
CA ARG A 241 -1.12 4.03 -21.72
C ARG A 241 -0.73 3.42 -23.06
N ARG A 242 0.26 2.54 -23.08
CA ARG A 242 0.67 1.84 -24.31
C ARG A 242 -0.48 1.10 -24.99
N ILE A 243 -1.33 0.43 -24.20
CA ILE A 243 -2.52 -0.26 -24.68
C ILE A 243 -3.52 0.67 -25.39
N GLN A 244 -3.63 1.92 -24.96
CA GLN A 244 -4.48 2.92 -25.61
C GLN A 244 -3.93 3.27 -26.99
N LEU A 245 -2.61 3.52 -27.09
CA LEU A 245 -1.96 3.80 -28.38
C LEU A 245 -2.09 2.62 -29.35
N ASP A 246 -1.98 1.38 -28.84
CA ASP A 246 -2.17 0.18 -29.64
C ASP A 246 -3.62 0.04 -30.13
N LEU A 247 -4.61 0.35 -29.29
CA LEU A 247 -6.02 0.38 -29.71
C LEU A 247 -6.29 1.46 -30.77
N GLU A 248 -5.77 2.67 -30.55
CA GLU A 248 -5.89 3.78 -31.51
C GLU A 248 -5.33 3.36 -32.89
N ARG A 249 -4.15 2.72 -32.91
CA ARG A 249 -3.55 2.19 -34.14
C ARG A 249 -4.43 1.15 -34.84
N ILE A 250 -5.00 0.17 -34.12
CA ILE A 250 -5.92 -0.81 -34.72
C ILE A 250 -7.15 -0.10 -35.32
N LEU A 251 -7.72 0.85 -34.57
CA LEU A 251 -8.90 1.57 -35.00
C LEU A 251 -8.61 2.37 -36.28
N GLU A 252 -7.45 3.02 -36.37
CA GLU A 252 -6.98 3.71 -37.56
C GLU A 252 -6.80 2.75 -38.74
N GLU A 253 -6.03 1.66 -38.58
CA GLU A 253 -5.76 0.67 -39.63
C GLU A 253 -7.04 0.01 -40.17
N GLN A 254 -7.99 -0.30 -39.28
CA GLN A 254 -9.24 -0.97 -39.65
C GLN A 254 -10.35 0.01 -40.07
N SER A 255 -10.20 1.31 -39.79
CA SER A 255 -11.14 2.34 -40.25
C SER A 255 -11.14 2.49 -41.78
N ILE A 256 -10.01 2.16 -42.42
CA ILE A 256 -9.76 2.28 -43.87
C ILE A 256 -10.44 1.16 -44.66
N LYS A 257 -10.69 0.00 -44.05
CA LYS A 257 -11.31 -1.15 -44.71
C LYS A 257 -12.83 -0.99 -44.78
N GLU A 258 -13.43 -1.31 -45.93
CA GLU A 258 -14.89 -1.27 -46.13
C GLU A 258 -15.63 -2.48 -45.54
N LYS A 259 -14.92 -3.60 -45.30
CA LYS A 259 -15.49 -4.81 -44.69
C LYS A 259 -15.78 -4.63 -43.20
N GLY A 260 -16.74 -5.40 -42.69
CA GLY A 260 -17.03 -5.50 -41.27
C GLY A 260 -15.81 -6.01 -40.48
N ASN A 261 -15.68 -5.52 -39.25
CA ASN A 261 -14.58 -5.89 -38.37
C ASN A 261 -15.03 -5.96 -36.90
N LEU A 262 -14.48 -6.93 -36.18
CA LEU A 262 -14.69 -7.14 -34.75
C LEU A 262 -13.38 -6.91 -34.01
N ILE A 263 -13.40 -6.02 -33.02
CA ILE A 263 -12.28 -5.78 -32.11
C ILE A 263 -12.66 -6.30 -30.73
N LEU A 264 -11.91 -7.29 -30.25
CA LEU A 264 -12.06 -7.87 -28.92
C LEU A 264 -11.11 -7.16 -27.95
N LEU A 265 -11.67 -6.53 -26.91
CA LEU A 265 -10.93 -5.98 -25.78
C LEU A 265 -11.00 -7.00 -24.62
N CYS A 266 -9.99 -7.84 -24.52
CA CYS A 266 -9.93 -8.96 -23.58
C CYS A 266 -9.22 -8.54 -22.29
N GLY A 267 -9.86 -8.68 -21.14
CA GLY A 267 -9.23 -8.41 -19.84
C GLY A 267 -10.12 -8.76 -18.65
N SER A 268 -9.63 -8.54 -17.45
CA SER A 268 -10.35 -8.70 -16.19
C SER A 268 -11.17 -7.44 -15.83
N VAL A 269 -11.97 -7.54 -14.78
CA VAL A 269 -12.68 -6.38 -14.19
C VAL A 269 -11.65 -5.46 -13.55
N GLY A 270 -11.75 -4.15 -13.79
CA GLY A 270 -10.83 -3.14 -13.23
C GLY A 270 -9.62 -2.78 -14.10
N ASP A 271 -9.43 -3.44 -15.25
CA ASP A 271 -8.31 -3.16 -16.17
C ASP A 271 -8.44 -1.81 -16.93
N GLY A 272 -9.56 -1.10 -16.77
CA GLY A 272 -9.81 0.20 -17.37
C GLY A 272 -10.40 0.16 -18.79
N LYS A 273 -10.98 -0.97 -19.22
CA LYS A 273 -11.65 -1.12 -20.52
C LYS A 273 -12.75 -0.07 -20.74
N SER A 274 -13.62 0.11 -19.75
CA SER A 274 -14.71 1.10 -19.75
C SER A 274 -14.18 2.52 -19.86
N HIS A 275 -13.18 2.87 -19.04
CA HIS A 275 -12.51 4.18 -19.08
C HIS A 275 -11.87 4.48 -20.44
N LEU A 276 -11.18 3.50 -21.04
CA LEU A 276 -10.56 3.64 -22.36
C LEU A 276 -11.60 3.94 -23.45
N LEU A 277 -12.72 3.21 -23.44
CA LEU A 277 -13.82 3.44 -24.38
C LEU A 277 -14.50 4.81 -24.18
N ALA A 278 -14.69 5.22 -22.92
CA ALA A 278 -15.26 6.53 -22.58
C ALA A 278 -14.36 7.68 -23.04
N TYR A 279 -13.05 7.55 -22.84
CA TYR A 279 -12.04 8.51 -23.30
C TYR A 279 -12.08 8.66 -24.82
N LEU A 280 -12.03 7.55 -25.57
CA LEU A 280 -12.06 7.56 -27.03
C LEU A 280 -13.34 8.20 -27.57
N LYS A 281 -14.50 7.91 -26.94
CA LYS A 281 -15.78 8.52 -27.32
C LYS A 281 -15.79 10.04 -27.17
N LYS A 282 -15.15 10.59 -26.14
CA LYS A 282 -15.10 12.04 -25.91
C LYS A 282 -14.01 12.73 -26.74
N LYS A 283 -12.78 12.20 -26.75
CA LYS A 283 -11.59 12.87 -27.32
C LYS A 283 -11.32 12.51 -28.78
N LYS A 284 -11.72 11.31 -29.21
CA LYS A 284 -11.47 10.77 -30.56
C LYS A 284 -12.75 10.23 -31.22
N PRO A 285 -13.85 11.01 -31.28
CA PRO A 285 -15.12 10.54 -31.82
C PRO A 285 -15.04 10.09 -33.29
N HIS A 286 -14.08 10.63 -34.05
CA HIS A 286 -13.85 10.24 -35.45
C HIS A 286 -13.35 8.80 -35.61
N LEU A 287 -12.61 8.24 -34.63
CA LEU A 287 -12.12 6.86 -34.67
C LEU A 287 -13.22 5.87 -34.28
N ILE A 288 -14.01 6.20 -33.26
CA ILE A 288 -14.97 5.28 -32.67
C ILE A 288 -16.40 5.41 -33.22
N GLY A 289 -16.74 6.54 -33.85
CA GLY A 289 -18.11 6.85 -34.27
C GLY A 289 -18.70 5.90 -35.32
N LYS A 290 -17.86 5.11 -36.01
CA LYS A 290 -18.31 4.07 -36.95
C LYS A 290 -18.53 2.70 -36.29
N TYR A 291 -18.13 2.53 -35.04
CA TYR A 291 -18.20 1.27 -34.31
C TYR A 291 -19.40 1.23 -33.38
N THR A 292 -20.05 0.07 -33.33
CA THR A 292 -20.99 -0.25 -32.25
C THR A 292 -20.19 -0.80 -31.08
N ILE A 293 -20.29 -0.16 -29.92
CA ILE A 293 -19.52 -0.53 -28.73
C ILE A 293 -20.42 -1.32 -27.77
N PHE A 294 -19.98 -2.51 -27.40
CA PHE A 294 -20.58 -3.29 -26.32
C PHE A 294 -19.59 -3.33 -25.16
N ASN A 295 -19.91 -2.54 -24.13
CA ASN A 295 -19.15 -2.55 -22.90
C ASN A 295 -19.64 -3.68 -22.00
N ASP A 296 -18.71 -4.39 -21.38
CA ASP A 296 -18.93 -5.46 -20.41
C ASP A 296 -20.02 -6.48 -20.79
N ALA A 297 -19.71 -7.37 -21.73
CA ALA A 297 -20.62 -8.46 -22.11
C ALA A 297 -20.72 -9.59 -21.06
N THR A 298 -20.38 -9.32 -19.79
CA THR A 298 -20.53 -10.25 -18.67
C THR A 298 -21.78 -10.01 -17.83
N GLU A 299 -22.42 -8.84 -17.95
CA GLU A 299 -23.74 -8.57 -17.39
C GLU A 299 -24.82 -8.73 -18.47
N SER A 300 -25.89 -9.45 -18.15
CA SER A 300 -27.05 -9.58 -19.04
C SER A 300 -27.68 -8.21 -19.30
N PHE A 301 -27.82 -7.80 -20.57
CA PHE A 301 -28.53 -6.56 -20.94
C PHE A 301 -30.04 -6.62 -20.61
N SER A 302 -30.53 -7.72 -20.00
CA SER A 302 -31.91 -7.94 -19.57
C SER A 302 -31.96 -8.94 -18.41
N PRO A 303 -32.81 -8.74 -17.38
CA PRO A 303 -32.92 -9.64 -16.21
C PRO A 303 -33.24 -11.11 -16.50
N ASN A 304 -33.64 -11.43 -17.73
CA ASN A 304 -34.12 -12.75 -18.16
C ASN A 304 -33.23 -13.44 -19.21
N LYS A 305 -32.04 -12.88 -19.55
CA LYS A 305 -31.13 -13.46 -20.56
C LYS A 305 -29.81 -13.89 -19.94
N ASN A 306 -29.22 -14.97 -20.44
CA ASN A 306 -27.87 -15.38 -20.05
C ASN A 306 -26.80 -14.63 -20.87
N ALA A 307 -25.61 -14.41 -20.31
CA ALA A 307 -24.50 -13.71 -20.98
C ALA A 307 -24.10 -14.35 -22.33
N MET A 308 -24.22 -15.68 -22.45
CA MET A 308 -23.95 -16.40 -23.71
C MET A 308 -24.96 -16.06 -24.82
N GLU A 309 -26.25 -15.95 -24.49
CA GLU A 309 -27.30 -15.59 -25.47
C GLU A 309 -27.11 -14.15 -25.96
N THR A 310 -26.68 -13.27 -25.05
CA THR A 310 -26.32 -11.88 -25.41
C THR A 310 -25.12 -11.85 -26.35
N LEU A 311 -24.10 -12.66 -26.09
CA LEU A 311 -22.92 -12.74 -26.96
C LEU A 311 -23.27 -13.30 -28.34
N GLU A 312 -24.18 -14.29 -28.43
CA GLU A 312 -24.68 -14.77 -29.72
C GLU A 312 -25.36 -13.67 -30.53
N GLU A 313 -26.19 -12.83 -29.90
CA GLU A 313 -26.84 -11.68 -30.55
C GLU A 313 -25.82 -10.63 -31.03
N VAL A 314 -24.82 -10.31 -30.20
CA VAL A 314 -23.79 -9.33 -30.54
C VAL A 314 -22.87 -9.83 -31.66
N LEU A 315 -22.59 -11.13 -31.69
CA LEU A 315 -21.63 -11.74 -32.61
C LEU A 315 -22.28 -12.39 -33.84
N GLU A 316 -23.61 -12.32 -33.99
CA GLU A 316 -24.38 -12.89 -35.12
C GLU A 316 -23.77 -12.56 -36.50
N ASN A 317 -23.39 -11.30 -36.71
CA ASN A 317 -22.81 -10.83 -37.97
C ASN A 317 -21.33 -11.19 -38.17
N PHE A 318 -20.71 -11.83 -37.19
CA PHE A 318 -19.35 -12.36 -37.23
C PHE A 318 -19.31 -13.90 -37.14
N SER A 319 -20.47 -14.54 -37.24
CA SER A 319 -20.59 -15.99 -37.41
C SER A 319 -20.01 -16.45 -38.75
N ASP A 320 -19.66 -17.73 -38.85
CA ASP A 320 -19.09 -18.31 -40.08
C ASP A 320 -20.05 -18.13 -41.28
N GLN A 321 -21.36 -18.04 -41.03
CA GLN A 321 -22.39 -17.83 -42.04
C GLN A 321 -22.43 -16.40 -42.60
N ASN A 322 -22.12 -15.38 -41.78
CA ASN A 322 -22.40 -13.98 -42.08
C ASN A 322 -21.14 -13.11 -42.24
N ILE A 323 -19.97 -13.59 -41.82
CA ILE A 323 -18.73 -12.80 -41.74
C ILE A 323 -18.27 -12.22 -43.08
N HIS A 324 -18.60 -12.86 -44.21
CA HIS A 324 -18.19 -12.40 -45.53
C HIS A 324 -19.06 -11.27 -46.09
N ASP A 325 -20.31 -11.17 -45.65
CA ASP A 325 -21.31 -10.23 -46.14
C ASP A 325 -21.58 -9.08 -45.15
N SER A 326 -21.09 -9.19 -43.93
CA SER A 326 -21.23 -8.16 -42.90
C SER A 326 -20.31 -6.96 -43.13
N ASN A 327 -20.91 -5.77 -43.06
CA ASN A 327 -20.21 -4.49 -43.00
C ASN A 327 -20.21 -3.88 -41.59
N GLN A 328 -20.66 -4.64 -40.58
CA GLN A 328 -20.76 -4.13 -39.21
C GLN A 328 -19.38 -4.00 -38.58
N LYS A 329 -19.15 -2.88 -37.89
CA LYS A 329 -17.94 -2.64 -37.11
C LYS A 329 -18.30 -2.68 -35.63
N VAL A 330 -17.70 -3.61 -34.89
CA VAL A 330 -18.03 -3.85 -33.48
C VAL A 330 -16.78 -3.83 -32.62
N ILE A 331 -16.86 -3.16 -31.47
CA ILE A 331 -15.88 -3.27 -30.38
C ILE A 331 -16.57 -3.95 -29.22
N LEU A 332 -16.04 -5.09 -28.79
CA LEU A 332 -16.58 -5.91 -27.71
C LEU A 332 -15.57 -6.00 -26.57
N ALA A 333 -15.92 -5.42 -25.42
CA ALA A 333 -15.17 -5.62 -24.19
C ALA A 333 -15.67 -6.88 -23.46
N ILE A 334 -14.77 -7.85 -23.27
CA ILE A 334 -15.11 -9.19 -22.76
C ILE A 334 -14.08 -9.71 -21.76
N ASN A 335 -14.53 -10.53 -20.82
CA ASN A 335 -13.65 -11.28 -19.93
C ASN A 335 -13.03 -12.47 -20.68
N MET A 336 -11.73 -12.70 -20.53
CA MET A 336 -11.01 -13.81 -21.14
C MET A 336 -11.66 -15.18 -20.87
N GLY A 337 -12.16 -15.42 -19.66
CA GLY A 337 -12.83 -16.67 -19.30
C GLY A 337 -14.17 -16.85 -20.02
N VAL A 338 -14.92 -15.77 -20.21
CA VAL A 338 -16.20 -15.78 -20.92
C VAL A 338 -15.97 -16.01 -22.42
N LEU A 339 -14.95 -15.36 -23.00
CA LEU A 339 -14.52 -15.62 -24.39
C LEU A 339 -14.11 -17.08 -24.58
N HIS A 340 -13.29 -17.63 -23.67
CA HIS A 340 -12.87 -19.03 -23.72
C HIS A 340 -14.06 -20.00 -23.68
N ASN A 341 -15.04 -19.73 -22.82
CA ASN A 341 -16.24 -20.56 -22.73
C ASN A 341 -17.10 -20.43 -23.99
N PHE A 342 -17.26 -19.23 -24.54
CA PHE A 342 -18.03 -18.99 -25.76
C PHE A 342 -17.47 -19.79 -26.94
N ILE A 343 -16.18 -19.62 -27.29
CA ILE A 343 -15.57 -20.29 -28.45
C ILE A 343 -15.51 -21.83 -28.34
N ASN A 344 -15.70 -22.38 -27.14
CA ASN A 344 -15.69 -23.82 -26.88
C ASN A 344 -17.10 -24.42 -26.69
N THR A 345 -18.14 -23.59 -26.62
CA THR A 345 -19.53 -24.04 -26.49
C THR A 345 -20.13 -24.33 -27.86
N GLN A 346 -21.01 -25.33 -27.95
CA GLN A 346 -21.81 -25.56 -29.15
C GLN A 346 -23.05 -24.68 -29.12
N HIS A 347 -23.21 -23.84 -30.15
CA HIS A 347 -24.31 -22.90 -30.29
C HIS A 347 -25.41 -23.48 -31.17
N GLU A 348 -26.68 -23.24 -30.84
CA GLU A 348 -27.82 -23.87 -31.54
C GLU A 348 -28.09 -23.25 -32.93
N LYS A 349 -27.82 -21.95 -33.10
CA LYS A 349 -28.22 -21.19 -34.31
C LYS A 349 -27.08 -20.86 -35.26
N TYR A 350 -25.90 -20.55 -34.74
CA TYR A 350 -24.75 -20.04 -35.51
C TYR A 350 -23.49 -20.82 -35.18
N SER A 351 -22.49 -20.80 -36.07
CA SER A 351 -21.16 -21.39 -35.81
C SER A 351 -20.08 -20.31 -35.80
N TYR A 352 -19.05 -20.52 -34.99
CA TYR A 352 -17.97 -19.55 -34.74
C TYR A 352 -16.57 -20.18 -34.87
N GLN A 353 -16.39 -21.09 -35.82
CA GLN A 353 -15.14 -21.82 -35.98
C GLN A 353 -14.00 -20.91 -36.44
N VAL A 354 -14.27 -19.93 -37.30
CA VAL A 354 -13.25 -18.97 -37.75
C VAL A 354 -12.78 -18.08 -36.58
N LEU A 355 -13.72 -17.66 -35.71
CA LEU A 355 -13.38 -16.90 -34.50
C LEU A 355 -12.55 -17.74 -33.53
N LYS A 356 -12.89 -19.03 -33.36
CA LYS A 356 -12.12 -19.96 -32.54
C LYS A 356 -10.68 -20.10 -33.05
N GLU A 357 -10.50 -20.37 -34.35
CA GLU A 357 -9.18 -20.48 -34.98
C GLU A 357 -8.36 -19.18 -34.83
N PHE A 358 -9.01 -18.02 -34.93
CA PHE A 358 -8.37 -16.73 -34.71
C PHE A 358 -7.85 -16.58 -33.27
N VAL A 359 -8.65 -16.93 -32.26
CA VAL A 359 -8.25 -16.85 -30.84
C VAL A 359 -7.16 -17.89 -30.50
N GLU A 360 -7.20 -19.07 -31.10
CA GLU A 360 -6.16 -20.09 -30.92
C GLU A 360 -4.82 -19.63 -31.54
N LYS A 361 -4.85 -19.06 -32.76
CA LYS A 361 -3.65 -18.49 -33.41
C LYS A 361 -3.09 -17.27 -32.69
N SER A 362 -3.93 -16.52 -31.99
CA SER A 362 -3.48 -15.35 -31.24
C SER A 362 -2.66 -15.72 -30.02
N ASP A 363 -2.56 -17.00 -29.66
CA ASP A 363 -1.80 -17.46 -28.50
C ASP A 363 -2.28 -16.82 -27.17
N LEU A 364 -3.53 -16.32 -27.11
CA LEU A 364 -4.08 -15.57 -25.97
C LEU A 364 -4.02 -16.37 -24.65
N PHE A 365 -4.23 -17.69 -24.76
CA PHE A 365 -4.22 -18.60 -23.62
C PHE A 365 -2.89 -19.36 -23.48
N SER A 366 -1.87 -19.00 -24.26
CA SER A 366 -0.55 -19.63 -24.25
C SER A 366 0.38 -19.00 -23.21
N GLN A 367 1.61 -19.54 -23.11
CA GLN A 367 2.68 -18.97 -22.28
C GLN A 367 3.39 -17.78 -22.94
N ASN A 368 3.08 -17.48 -24.21
CA ASN A 368 3.65 -16.34 -24.92
C ASN A 368 2.97 -15.04 -24.47
N ILE A 369 3.67 -13.92 -24.68
CA ILE A 369 3.11 -12.59 -24.45
C ILE A 369 2.30 -12.20 -25.68
N THR A 370 0.99 -12.04 -25.50
CA THR A 370 0.09 -11.59 -26.56
C THR A 370 -0.56 -10.29 -26.13
N THR A 371 -0.06 -9.17 -26.64
CA THR A 371 -0.66 -7.85 -26.43
C THR A 371 -1.64 -7.50 -27.53
N LEU A 372 -1.21 -7.65 -28.79
CA LEU A 372 -1.94 -7.27 -29.98
C LEU A 372 -1.89 -8.38 -31.04
N PHE A 373 -3.06 -8.77 -31.56
CA PHE A 373 -3.17 -9.68 -32.70
C PHE A 373 -4.28 -9.21 -33.65
N SER A 374 -4.02 -9.22 -34.95
CA SER A 374 -5.05 -8.91 -35.94
C SER A 374 -4.88 -9.77 -37.19
N GLU A 375 -5.98 -10.35 -37.67
CA GLU A 375 -6.02 -11.21 -38.85
C GLU A 375 -7.39 -11.05 -39.52
N GLY A 376 -7.38 -10.72 -40.82
CA GLY A 376 -8.62 -10.54 -41.59
C GLY A 376 -9.54 -9.45 -41.02
N SER A 377 -10.75 -9.86 -40.63
CA SER A 377 -11.80 -9.03 -40.02
C SER A 377 -11.74 -8.97 -38.49
N PHE A 378 -10.78 -9.65 -37.87
CA PHE A 378 -10.66 -9.72 -36.41
C PHE A 378 -9.45 -8.95 -35.90
N GLY A 379 -9.65 -8.21 -34.81
CA GLY A 379 -8.61 -7.61 -33.99
C GLY A 379 -8.80 -8.03 -32.54
N LEU A 380 -7.70 -8.24 -31.83
CA LEU A 380 -7.68 -8.65 -30.43
C LEU A 380 -6.62 -7.85 -29.70
N LEU A 381 -7.04 -7.25 -28.58
CA LEU A 381 -6.18 -6.54 -27.66
C LEU A 381 -6.36 -7.15 -26.27
N SER A 382 -5.27 -7.66 -25.70
CA SER A 382 -5.27 -8.27 -24.38
C SER A 382 -4.71 -7.29 -23.34
N PHE A 383 -5.44 -7.08 -22.26
CA PHE A 383 -5.00 -6.29 -21.10
C PHE A 383 -4.11 -7.11 -20.14
N GLY A 384 -4.15 -8.45 -20.22
CA GLY A 384 -3.55 -9.33 -19.22
C GLY A 384 -2.02 -9.29 -19.12
N ASP A 385 -1.34 -8.93 -20.21
CA ASP A 385 0.13 -8.86 -20.27
C ASP A 385 0.67 -7.42 -20.18
N TYR A 386 -0.21 -6.41 -20.09
CA TYR A 386 0.21 -5.02 -19.80
C TYR A 386 0.30 -4.82 -18.30
N HIS A 387 1.47 -4.39 -17.84
CA HIS A 387 1.69 -4.06 -16.43
C HIS A 387 1.56 -2.57 -16.21
N SER A 388 1.19 -2.19 -14.99
CA SER A 388 1.21 -0.78 -14.56
C SER A 388 2.64 -0.25 -14.33
N TYR A 389 3.66 -1.06 -14.59
CA TYR A 389 5.07 -0.75 -14.40
C TYR A 389 5.90 -1.43 -15.50
N GLU A 390 7.05 -0.87 -15.82
CA GLU A 390 7.96 -1.37 -16.84
C GLU A 390 9.17 -2.08 -16.21
N LEU A 391 9.71 -3.07 -16.90
CA LEU A 391 10.96 -3.73 -16.51
C LEU A 391 12.16 -3.16 -17.28
N THR A 392 13.22 -2.83 -16.56
CA THR A 392 14.52 -2.43 -17.13
C THR A 392 15.67 -3.23 -16.50
N GLU A 393 16.87 -3.17 -17.09
CA GLU A 393 18.05 -3.82 -16.51
C GLU A 393 18.43 -3.28 -15.12
N LYS A 394 18.09 -2.01 -14.83
CA LYS A 394 18.38 -1.36 -13.54
C LYS A 394 17.35 -1.67 -12.46
N GLY A 395 16.24 -2.32 -12.82
CA GLY A 395 15.11 -2.57 -11.95
C GLY A 395 13.81 -2.08 -12.55
N PRO A 396 12.68 -2.32 -11.89
CA PRO A 396 11.38 -1.89 -12.39
C PRO A 396 11.16 -0.38 -12.18
N THR A 397 10.47 0.24 -13.13
CA THR A 397 10.03 1.64 -13.09
C THR A 397 8.54 1.71 -13.38
N SER A 398 7.86 2.84 -13.13
CA SER A 398 6.48 3.00 -13.57
C SER A 398 6.26 4.42 -14.04
N SER A 399 6.26 4.62 -15.36
CA SER A 399 5.85 5.90 -15.94
C SER A 399 4.41 6.25 -15.54
N PHE A 400 3.53 5.24 -15.52
CA PHE A 400 2.11 5.41 -15.18
C PHE A 400 1.87 5.94 -13.76
N PHE A 401 2.42 5.28 -12.73
CA PHE A 401 2.25 5.71 -11.34
C PHE A 401 3.02 7.00 -11.03
N SER A 402 4.20 7.19 -11.62
CA SER A 402 4.96 8.44 -11.48
C SER A 402 4.19 9.63 -12.06
N THR A 403 3.64 9.53 -13.27
CA THR A 403 2.85 10.63 -13.86
C THR A 403 1.56 10.90 -13.08
N LEU A 404 0.87 9.86 -12.57
CA LEU A 404 -0.28 10.08 -11.69
C LEU A 404 0.11 10.83 -10.41
N THR A 405 1.25 10.49 -9.82
CA THR A 405 1.76 11.14 -8.60
C THR A 405 2.13 12.60 -8.91
N GLU A 406 2.85 12.85 -9.99
CA GLU A 406 3.20 14.20 -10.47
C GLU A 406 1.95 15.07 -10.71
N LYS A 407 0.90 14.51 -11.32
CA LYS A 407 -0.38 15.22 -11.52
C LYS A 407 -1.07 15.60 -10.21
N VAL A 408 -0.86 14.88 -9.12
CA VAL A 408 -1.42 15.23 -7.81
C VAL A 408 -0.56 16.27 -7.09
N PHE A 409 0.76 16.15 -7.14
CA PHE A 409 1.67 16.92 -6.27
C PHE A 409 2.46 18.05 -6.95
N SER A 410 2.38 18.20 -8.27
CA SER A 410 3.10 19.25 -9.01
C SER A 410 2.75 20.67 -8.54
N GLU A 411 3.76 21.52 -8.41
CA GLU A 411 3.64 22.91 -7.95
C GLU A 411 3.21 23.87 -9.08
N THR A 412 2.15 23.52 -9.79
CA THR A 412 1.63 24.30 -10.93
C THR A 412 0.28 24.92 -10.60
N LYS A 413 -0.03 26.09 -11.18
CA LYS A 413 -1.33 26.75 -10.95
C LYS A 413 -2.48 25.98 -11.58
N GLU A 414 -2.18 25.19 -12.62
CA GLU A 414 -3.09 24.29 -13.31
C GLU A 414 -3.44 23.05 -12.46
N ASN A 415 -2.61 22.68 -11.49
CA ASN A 415 -2.88 21.58 -10.58
C ASN A 415 -3.97 21.98 -9.57
N PRO A 416 -5.16 21.33 -9.59
CA PRO A 416 -6.25 21.67 -8.67
C PRO A 416 -5.90 21.43 -7.20
N PHE A 417 -5.07 20.44 -6.89
CA PHE A 417 -4.66 20.14 -5.51
C PHE A 417 -3.71 21.22 -4.98
N TYR A 418 -2.72 21.63 -5.79
CA TYR A 418 -1.81 22.71 -5.41
C TYR A 418 -2.53 24.06 -5.32
N ALA A 419 -3.43 24.36 -6.25
CA ALA A 419 -4.28 25.56 -6.16
C ALA A 419 -5.11 25.57 -4.86
N ALA A 420 -5.66 24.42 -4.47
CA ALA A 420 -6.40 24.27 -3.23
C ALA A 420 -5.51 24.44 -1.98
N LEU A 421 -4.29 23.90 -1.99
CA LEU A 421 -3.29 24.12 -0.93
C LEU A 421 -3.00 25.61 -0.73
N ARG A 422 -2.78 26.35 -1.83
CA ARG A 422 -2.46 27.79 -1.78
C ARG A 422 -3.64 28.63 -1.28
N GLU A 423 -4.87 28.21 -1.60
CA GLU A 423 -6.08 28.85 -1.09
C GLU A 423 -6.25 28.60 0.41
N ASP A 424 -6.01 27.37 0.88
CA ASP A 424 -6.04 27.04 2.31
C ASP A 424 -4.97 27.81 3.10
N GLU A 425 -3.75 27.93 2.56
CA GLU A 425 -2.67 28.77 3.13
C GLU A 425 -3.09 30.25 3.22
N ALA A 426 -3.72 30.80 2.19
CA ALA A 426 -4.22 32.18 2.19
C ALA A 426 -5.33 32.40 3.23
N ASN A 427 -6.14 31.37 3.47
CA ASN A 427 -7.22 31.37 4.46
C ASN A 427 -6.74 31.00 5.89
N GLY A 428 -5.44 30.70 6.07
CA GLY A 428 -4.88 30.30 7.36
C GLY A 428 -5.33 28.91 7.84
N VAL A 429 -5.87 28.09 6.94
CA VAL A 429 -6.27 26.71 7.22
C VAL A 429 -5.04 25.82 7.08
N LYS A 430 -4.65 25.14 8.16
CA LYS A 430 -3.52 24.20 8.14
C LYS A 430 -3.85 22.98 8.99
N THR A 431 -3.63 21.80 8.42
CA THR A 431 -3.85 20.49 9.06
C THR A 431 -2.70 19.55 8.71
N ILE A 432 -2.62 18.38 9.33
CA ILE A 432 -1.61 17.36 8.99
C ILE A 432 -1.68 16.92 7.52
N VAL A 433 -2.86 17.02 6.88
CA VAL A 433 -3.03 16.74 5.44
C VAL A 433 -2.17 17.68 4.59
N HIS A 434 -2.03 18.94 5.00
CA HIS A 434 -1.22 19.94 4.29
C HIS A 434 0.26 19.60 4.41
N GLU A 435 0.71 19.20 5.61
CA GLU A 435 2.10 18.81 5.85
C GLU A 435 2.46 17.50 5.14
N ASN A 436 1.55 16.52 5.13
CA ASN A 436 1.69 15.28 4.36
C ASN A 436 1.74 15.56 2.85
N PHE A 437 0.89 16.45 2.35
CA PHE A 437 0.88 16.85 0.95
C PHE A 437 2.19 17.54 0.55
N GLN A 438 2.67 18.48 1.38
CA GLN A 438 3.95 19.17 1.17
C GLN A 438 5.12 18.17 1.19
N LEU A 439 5.11 17.19 2.10
CA LEU A 439 6.13 16.14 2.13
C LEU A 439 6.13 15.29 0.85
N MET A 440 4.96 15.02 0.26
CA MET A 440 4.85 14.35 -1.05
C MET A 440 5.35 15.18 -2.22
N GLN A 441 5.63 16.49 -2.06
CA GLN A 441 6.24 17.30 -3.12
C GLN A 441 7.73 16.98 -3.31
N ASN A 442 8.34 16.22 -2.39
CA ASN A 442 9.70 15.72 -2.55
C ASN A 442 9.77 14.61 -3.63
N ASP A 443 10.50 14.88 -4.71
CA ASP A 443 10.64 13.98 -5.87
C ASP A 443 11.19 12.60 -5.49
N PHE A 444 12.18 12.53 -4.59
CA PHE A 444 12.75 11.26 -4.16
C PHE A 444 11.72 10.44 -3.37
N LEU A 445 10.95 11.08 -2.49
CA LEU A 445 9.89 10.42 -1.75
C LEU A 445 8.81 9.87 -2.67
N GLN A 446 8.37 10.63 -3.69
CA GLN A 446 7.43 10.14 -4.69
C GLN A 446 7.96 8.87 -5.39
N GLN A 447 9.23 8.90 -5.80
CA GLN A 447 9.89 7.75 -6.42
C GLN A 447 9.94 6.55 -5.45
N GLN A 448 10.28 6.76 -4.18
CA GLN A 448 10.29 5.70 -3.17
C GLN A 448 8.91 5.09 -2.95
N VAL A 449 7.85 5.90 -2.87
CA VAL A 449 6.47 5.41 -2.73
C VAL A 449 6.08 4.56 -3.95
N VAL A 450 6.38 5.01 -5.17
CA VAL A 450 6.12 4.24 -6.39
C VAL A 450 6.92 2.93 -6.39
N GLN A 451 8.19 2.95 -5.99
CA GLN A 451 9.03 1.74 -5.89
C GLN A 451 8.50 0.75 -4.85
N LEU A 452 7.99 1.23 -3.71
CA LEU A 452 7.33 0.39 -2.71
C LEU A 452 6.06 -0.25 -3.27
N VAL A 453 5.24 0.50 -4.01
CA VAL A 453 4.04 -0.04 -4.67
C VAL A 453 4.42 -1.14 -5.66
N ILE A 454 5.40 -0.91 -6.54
CA ILE A 454 5.91 -1.93 -7.47
C ILE A 454 6.43 -3.17 -6.72
N LYS A 455 7.19 -2.95 -5.65
CA LYS A 455 7.72 -4.04 -4.81
C LYS A 455 6.58 -4.88 -4.24
N THR A 456 5.48 -4.27 -3.78
CA THR A 456 4.32 -5.02 -3.29
C THR A 456 3.56 -5.74 -4.40
N ILE A 457 3.46 -5.17 -5.61
CA ILE A 457 2.91 -5.86 -6.79
C ILE A 457 3.67 -7.16 -7.04
N VAL A 458 5.00 -7.11 -7.07
CA VAL A 458 5.86 -8.27 -7.35
C VAL A 458 5.81 -9.29 -6.21
N LYS A 459 5.92 -8.86 -4.95
CA LYS A 459 5.99 -9.77 -3.79
C LYS A 459 4.66 -10.46 -3.48
N SER A 460 3.56 -9.72 -3.61
CA SER A 460 2.22 -10.16 -3.21
C SER A 460 1.30 -10.48 -4.39
N LYS A 461 1.81 -10.42 -5.63
CA LYS A 461 1.06 -10.66 -6.88
C LYS A 461 -0.21 -9.80 -6.98
N LEU A 462 -0.12 -8.55 -6.52
CA LEU A 462 -1.25 -7.64 -6.53
C LEU A 462 -1.45 -7.05 -7.93
N VAL A 463 -2.71 -6.89 -8.32
CA VAL A 463 -3.09 -6.09 -9.50
C VAL A 463 -3.64 -4.77 -8.98
N ILE A 464 -3.00 -3.66 -9.37
CA ILE A 464 -3.34 -2.31 -8.89
C ILE A 464 -3.84 -1.48 -10.06
N SER A 465 -5.13 -1.16 -10.04
CA SER A 465 -5.76 -0.27 -11.02
C SER A 465 -5.41 1.20 -10.72
N ALA A 466 -5.68 2.09 -11.69
CA ALA A 466 -5.52 3.53 -11.49
C ALA A 466 -6.33 4.02 -10.29
N ARG A 467 -7.58 3.54 -10.16
CA ARG A 467 -8.49 3.86 -9.08
C ARG A 467 -7.94 3.44 -7.71
N ALA A 468 -7.49 2.19 -7.59
CA ALA A 468 -6.95 1.69 -6.33
C ALA A 468 -5.69 2.47 -5.91
N PHE A 469 -4.86 2.87 -6.88
CA PHE A 469 -3.68 3.71 -6.64
C PHE A 469 -4.06 5.13 -6.17
N LEU A 470 -5.04 5.78 -6.81
CA LEU A 470 -5.50 7.11 -6.38
C LEU A 470 -6.15 7.07 -4.99
N ASN A 471 -6.95 6.04 -4.69
CA ASN A 471 -7.50 5.84 -3.35
C ASN A 471 -6.37 5.65 -2.32
N PHE A 472 -5.34 4.87 -2.68
CA PHE A 472 -4.15 4.72 -1.85
C PHE A 472 -3.43 6.05 -1.57
N ILE A 473 -3.27 6.92 -2.57
CA ILE A 473 -2.71 8.28 -2.37
C ILE A 473 -3.55 9.06 -1.35
N ALA A 474 -4.88 8.99 -1.42
CA ALA A 474 -5.73 9.63 -0.42
C ALA A 474 -5.56 9.02 0.99
N ASP A 475 -5.44 7.69 1.09
CA ASP A 475 -5.33 6.97 2.36
C ASP A 475 -4.01 7.25 3.11
N ILE A 476 -2.92 7.58 2.38
CA ILE A 476 -1.62 7.93 2.98
C ILE A 476 -1.47 9.43 3.29
N LEU A 477 -2.44 10.26 2.87
CA LEU A 477 -2.44 11.70 3.13
C LEU A 477 -3.46 12.10 4.21
N ILE A 478 -4.64 11.47 4.18
CA ILE A 478 -5.80 11.87 4.99
C ILE A 478 -5.90 10.96 6.21
N PRO A 479 -5.67 11.47 7.43
CA PRO A 479 -5.90 10.71 8.66
C PRO A 479 -7.40 10.45 8.88
N ASP A 480 -7.73 9.66 9.89
CA ASP A 480 -9.13 9.31 10.19
C ASP A 480 -9.90 10.50 10.77
N GLU A 481 -9.23 11.28 11.62
CA GLU A 481 -9.71 12.56 12.12
C GLU A 481 -8.82 13.69 11.60
N VAL A 482 -9.40 14.64 10.88
CA VAL A 482 -8.66 15.83 10.41
C VAL A 482 -8.95 16.99 11.35
N LYS A 483 -7.91 17.42 12.08
CA LYS A 483 -7.95 18.57 13.00
C LYS A 483 -7.06 19.70 12.49
N ASN A 484 -7.31 20.91 12.96
CA ASN A 484 -6.37 22.02 12.78
C ASN A 484 -5.02 21.63 13.42
N ILE A 485 -3.91 21.82 12.72
CA ILE A 485 -2.58 21.39 13.15
C ILE A 485 -2.21 21.92 14.53
N LYS A 486 -2.70 23.12 14.89
CA LYS A 486 -2.46 23.75 16.20
C LYS A 486 -3.07 22.99 17.36
N LEU A 487 -4.06 22.12 17.11
CA LEU A 487 -4.75 21.30 18.10
C LEU A 487 -4.27 19.84 18.10
N VAL A 488 -3.34 19.48 17.22
CA VAL A 488 -2.79 18.13 17.13
C VAL A 488 -1.61 18.02 18.09
N THR A 489 -1.61 16.99 18.93
CA THR A 489 -0.46 16.68 19.81
C THR A 489 0.73 16.16 19.02
N GLU A 490 1.94 16.27 19.56
CA GLU A 490 3.16 15.78 18.91
C GLU A 490 3.09 14.28 18.58
N PHE A 491 2.43 13.50 19.44
CA PHE A 491 2.19 12.08 19.21
C PHE A 491 1.16 11.83 18.11
N GLU A 492 0.05 12.58 18.09
CA GLU A 492 -0.92 12.50 16.98
C GLU A 492 -0.26 12.91 15.66
N THR A 493 0.60 13.93 15.66
CA THR A 493 1.35 14.35 14.46
C THR A 493 2.18 13.20 13.88
N LEU A 494 2.96 12.48 14.70
CA LEU A 494 3.71 11.31 14.19
C LEU A 494 2.77 10.18 13.73
N LYS A 495 1.66 9.95 14.43
CA LYS A 495 0.67 8.91 14.05
C LYS A 495 -0.04 9.21 12.74
N ASP A 496 -0.37 10.48 12.50
CA ASP A 496 -1.10 10.97 11.34
C ASP A 496 -0.17 11.40 10.20
N SER A 497 1.15 11.34 10.42
CA SER A 497 2.16 11.61 9.40
C SER A 497 2.17 10.54 8.30
N LEU A 498 2.48 10.96 7.08
CA LEU A 498 2.50 10.11 5.90
C LEU A 498 3.26 8.79 6.07
N PRO A 499 4.50 8.76 6.63
CA PRO A 499 5.22 7.50 6.81
C PRO A 499 4.46 6.50 7.69
N THR A 500 3.80 6.99 8.74
CA THR A 500 3.00 6.13 9.62
C THR A 500 1.72 5.68 8.92
N LEU A 501 1.04 6.58 8.21
CA LEU A 501 -0.16 6.23 7.43
C LEU A 501 0.14 5.18 6.36
N LEU A 502 1.31 5.28 5.71
CA LEU A 502 1.79 4.36 4.68
C LEU A 502 1.99 2.93 5.18
N PHE A 503 2.53 2.76 6.40
CA PHE A 503 2.92 1.44 6.90
C PHE A 503 1.99 0.85 7.97
N ASN A 504 1.25 1.65 8.75
CA ASN A 504 0.47 1.14 9.89
C ASN A 504 -1.01 0.85 9.60
N ARG A 505 -1.53 1.23 8.42
CA ARG A 505 -2.97 1.12 8.08
C ARG A 505 -3.35 -0.17 7.35
N ARG A 506 -2.98 -1.32 7.92
CA ARG A 506 -3.14 -2.65 7.27
C ARG A 506 -4.58 -2.97 6.88
N GLU A 507 -5.56 -2.51 7.66
CA GLU A 507 -6.98 -2.84 7.46
C GLU A 507 -7.68 -1.96 6.41
N ARG A 508 -7.05 -0.86 5.97
CA ARG A 508 -7.67 0.10 5.04
C ARG A 508 -7.74 -0.42 3.61
N SER A 509 -6.70 -1.11 3.14
CA SER A 509 -6.65 -1.67 1.79
C SER A 509 -5.67 -2.83 1.67
N VAL A 510 -5.88 -3.67 0.65
CA VAL A 510 -4.98 -4.80 0.35
C VAL A 510 -3.56 -4.30 0.06
N LEU A 511 -3.43 -3.12 -0.56
CA LEU A 511 -2.13 -2.51 -0.84
C LEU A 511 -1.42 -2.08 0.45
N LEU A 512 -2.11 -1.39 1.37
CA LEU A 512 -1.52 -0.98 2.65
C LEU A 512 -1.16 -2.17 3.53
N ASN A 513 -1.96 -3.25 3.48
CA ASN A 513 -1.60 -4.50 4.13
C ASN A 513 -0.27 -5.06 3.59
N ALA A 514 -0.10 -5.10 2.26
CA ALA A 514 1.14 -5.56 1.64
C ALA A 514 2.33 -4.61 1.89
N LEU A 515 2.08 -3.29 2.00
CA LEU A 515 3.11 -2.31 2.31
C LEU A 515 3.66 -2.47 3.72
N ASN A 516 2.82 -2.82 4.69
CA ASN A 516 3.29 -3.10 6.03
C ASN A 516 4.33 -4.24 6.09
N GLU A 517 4.14 -5.29 5.29
CA GLU A 517 5.08 -6.43 5.21
C GLU A 517 6.45 -6.03 4.61
N VAL A 518 6.53 -4.89 3.92
CA VAL A 518 7.77 -4.35 3.36
C VAL A 518 8.29 -3.11 4.10
N ASP A 519 7.73 -2.81 5.28
CA ASP A 519 8.17 -1.71 6.15
C ASP A 519 9.67 -1.84 6.48
N PRO A 520 10.48 -0.79 6.29
CA PRO A 520 11.91 -0.81 6.60
C PRO A 520 12.23 -1.22 8.05
N ILE A 521 11.35 -0.99 9.02
CA ILE A 521 11.60 -1.37 10.42
C ILE A 521 11.65 -2.88 10.65
N HIS A 522 11.07 -3.68 9.74
CA HIS A 522 11.10 -5.14 9.81
C HIS A 522 12.39 -5.74 9.19
N ASN A 523 13.19 -4.93 8.50
CA ASN A 523 14.42 -5.40 7.88
C ASN A 523 15.55 -5.52 8.90
N ARG A 524 16.10 -6.72 9.07
CA ARG A 524 17.34 -6.90 9.83
C ARG A 524 18.50 -6.33 9.03
N SER A 525 19.06 -5.22 9.50
CA SER A 525 20.21 -4.57 8.88
C SER A 525 21.21 -4.17 9.95
N ILE A 526 22.49 -4.49 9.70
CA ILE A 526 23.61 -4.02 10.54
C ILE A 526 23.59 -2.49 10.67
N TYR A 527 23.09 -1.79 9.64
CA TYR A 527 22.99 -0.35 9.65
C TYR A 527 21.89 0.16 10.59
N ILE A 528 20.70 -0.48 10.61
CA ILE A 528 19.65 -0.13 11.58
C ILE A 528 20.12 -0.45 13.00
N ASP A 529 20.79 -1.60 13.20
CA ASP A 529 21.36 -1.96 14.50
C ASP A 529 22.35 -0.90 14.99
N GLN A 530 23.19 -0.36 14.09
CA GLN A 530 24.10 0.73 14.43
C GLN A 530 23.36 2.02 14.77
N VAL A 531 22.31 2.38 14.02
CA VAL A 531 21.45 3.54 14.32
C VAL A 531 20.80 3.42 15.70
N VAL A 532 20.33 2.21 16.08
CA VAL A 532 19.78 1.94 17.41
C VAL A 532 20.84 2.13 18.50
N ILE A 533 22.06 1.64 18.26
CA ILE A 533 23.19 1.84 19.20
C ILE A 533 23.50 3.33 19.34
N ASP A 534 23.57 4.06 18.23
CA ASP A 534 23.87 5.49 18.22
C ASP A 534 22.79 6.29 18.95
N LEU A 535 21.50 5.99 18.75
CA LEU A 535 20.39 6.63 19.47
C LEU A 535 20.43 6.36 20.98
N ASN A 536 20.87 5.17 21.40
CA ASN A 536 20.98 4.84 22.84
C ASN A 536 22.25 5.37 23.50
N THR A 537 23.28 5.74 22.73
CA THR A 537 24.60 6.15 23.26
C THR A 537 24.90 7.63 23.08
N LEU A 538 24.41 8.25 22.00
CA LEU A 538 24.65 9.65 21.72
C LEU A 538 23.67 10.53 22.48
N SER A 539 24.20 11.58 23.10
CA SER A 539 23.39 12.60 23.78
C SER A 539 22.78 13.63 22.82
N ASN A 540 23.14 13.59 21.53
CA ASN A 540 22.73 14.58 20.53
C ASN A 540 22.05 13.90 19.33
N TRP A 541 20.74 13.65 19.46
CA TRP A 541 19.93 13.07 18.37
C TRP A 541 19.67 14.06 17.23
N GLU A 542 19.80 15.36 17.49
CA GLU A 542 19.64 16.40 16.47
C GLU A 542 20.66 16.23 15.33
N TYR A 543 21.90 15.87 15.68
CA TYR A 543 22.91 15.53 14.68
C TYR A 543 22.50 14.32 13.82
N LEU A 544 21.95 13.27 14.43
CA LEU A 544 21.50 12.07 13.72
C LEU A 544 20.28 12.34 12.83
N ILE A 545 19.38 13.22 13.24
CA ILE A 545 18.24 13.62 12.42
C ILE A 545 18.73 14.43 11.22
N ASN A 546 19.54 15.47 11.44
CA ASN A 546 19.97 16.38 10.38
C ASN A 546 20.91 15.72 9.35
N ILE A 547 21.63 14.66 9.70
CA ILE A 547 22.43 13.91 8.72
C ILE A 547 21.57 13.00 7.83
N ASN A 548 20.44 12.50 8.36
CA ASN A 548 19.59 11.53 7.67
C ASN A 548 18.35 12.14 7.02
N ILE A 549 17.86 13.29 7.50
CA ILE A 549 16.62 13.94 7.06
C ILE A 549 16.95 15.41 6.79
N GLN A 550 16.59 15.89 5.59
CA GLN A 550 16.84 17.27 5.16
C GLN A 550 15.56 18.12 5.13
N ASP A 551 14.40 17.49 4.91
CA ASP A 551 13.12 18.18 4.84
C ASP A 551 12.74 18.78 6.22
N SER A 552 12.37 20.07 6.23
CA SER A 552 12.09 20.80 7.47
C SER A 552 10.86 20.27 8.22
N THR A 553 9.82 19.86 7.50
CA THR A 553 8.57 19.35 8.09
C THR A 553 8.81 18.09 8.94
N PRO A 554 9.43 17.01 8.41
CA PRO A 554 9.88 15.88 9.21
C PRO A 554 10.77 16.21 10.42
N ILE A 555 11.70 17.16 10.27
CA ILE A 555 12.59 17.56 11.37
C ILE A 555 11.75 18.17 12.51
N GLU A 556 10.80 19.05 12.19
CA GLU A 556 9.92 19.65 13.19
C GLU A 556 8.97 18.63 13.84
N TRP A 557 8.55 17.58 13.13
CA TRP A 557 7.79 16.48 13.73
C TRP A 557 8.58 15.68 14.78
N LEU A 558 9.88 15.49 14.54
CA LEU A 558 10.77 14.68 15.39
C LEU A 558 11.37 15.48 16.55
N LYS A 559 11.53 16.80 16.38
CA LYS A 559 12.16 17.71 17.34
C LYS A 559 11.63 17.63 18.78
N PRO A 560 10.31 17.48 19.03
CA PRO A 560 9.79 17.36 20.39
C PRO A 560 10.32 16.15 21.17
N PHE A 561 10.85 15.15 20.47
CA PHE A 561 11.36 13.91 21.06
C PHE A 561 12.89 13.94 21.27
N ILE A 562 13.59 15.00 20.84
CA ILE A 562 15.07 15.12 20.89
C ILE A 562 15.59 15.50 22.28
N SER A 563 14.83 16.29 23.05
CA SER A 563 15.30 16.83 24.34
C SER A 563 15.45 15.72 25.38
N ASN A 564 16.71 15.53 25.77
CA ASN A 564 17.28 14.35 26.39
C ASN A 564 16.87 14.09 27.85
N GLU A 565 17.04 12.81 28.23
CA GLU A 565 16.66 12.13 29.47
C GLU A 565 15.15 11.88 29.60
N ASN A 566 14.80 10.59 29.62
CA ASN A 566 13.50 10.08 30.09
C ASN A 566 12.32 10.10 29.08
N LEU A 567 12.53 9.67 27.82
CA LEU A 567 11.42 9.17 26.99
C LEU A 567 10.97 7.81 27.50
N SER A 568 9.64 7.60 27.60
CA SER A 568 9.09 6.28 27.88
C SER A 568 9.41 5.30 26.76
N ASP A 569 9.44 4.01 27.07
CA ASP A 569 9.68 2.94 26.09
C ASP A 569 8.75 3.09 24.87
N TYR A 570 7.49 3.49 25.11
CA TYR A 570 6.53 3.77 24.05
C TYR A 570 6.92 4.99 23.19
N SER A 571 7.24 6.13 23.83
CA SER A 571 7.60 7.37 23.12
C SER A 571 8.87 7.19 22.28
N PHE A 572 9.85 6.46 22.82
CA PHE A 572 11.07 6.12 22.09
C PHE A 572 10.78 5.26 20.87
N ASN A 573 9.96 4.21 21.01
CA ASN A 573 9.60 3.34 19.88
C ASN A 573 8.86 4.11 18.78
N LEU A 574 7.90 4.98 19.13
CA LEU A 574 7.19 5.80 18.15
C LEU A 574 8.14 6.74 17.40
N PHE A 575 9.03 7.42 18.12
CA PHE A 575 10.07 8.26 17.53
C PHE A 575 10.97 7.43 16.59
N PHE A 576 11.48 6.30 17.08
CA PHE A 576 12.41 5.45 16.34
C PHE A 576 11.80 4.91 15.04
N GLU A 577 10.59 4.34 15.11
CA GLU A 577 9.88 3.86 13.93
C GLU A 577 9.65 4.99 12.93
N SER A 578 9.22 6.16 13.39
CA SER A 578 9.00 7.34 12.54
C SER A 578 10.29 7.82 11.90
N PHE A 579 11.38 7.88 12.66
CA PHE A 579 12.70 8.28 12.17
C PHE A 579 13.23 7.35 11.08
N ILE A 580 13.19 6.03 11.30
CA ILE A 580 13.66 5.05 10.31
C ILE A 580 12.83 5.13 9.03
N ARG A 581 11.50 5.24 9.14
CA ARG A 581 10.61 5.37 7.98
C ARG A 581 10.85 6.68 7.23
N LEU A 582 10.99 7.80 7.93
CA LEU A 582 11.31 9.09 7.32
C LEU A 582 12.65 9.06 6.59
N ALA A 583 13.72 8.66 7.27
CA ALA A 583 15.05 8.55 6.67
C ALA A 583 15.04 7.62 5.45
N TYR A 584 14.33 6.50 5.50
CA TYR A 584 14.18 5.60 4.36
C TYR A 584 13.43 6.25 3.17
N LEU A 585 12.40 7.05 3.43
CA LEU A 585 11.58 7.67 2.39
C LEU A 585 12.21 8.94 1.80
N THR A 586 13.05 9.67 2.56
CA THR A 586 13.58 10.99 2.15
C THR A 586 15.08 10.97 1.83
N ASN A 587 15.83 9.91 2.15
CA ASN A 587 17.28 9.87 1.96
C ASN A 587 17.73 8.65 1.14
N GLU A 588 18.28 8.92 -0.04
CA GLU A 588 18.75 7.90 -0.98
C GLU A 588 19.88 7.02 -0.41
N GLU A 589 20.83 7.63 0.30
CA GLU A 589 21.94 6.88 0.90
C GLU A 589 21.42 5.93 1.98
N PHE A 590 20.51 6.40 2.84
CA PHE A 590 19.86 5.59 3.86
C PHE A 590 19.07 4.44 3.24
N ALA A 591 18.24 4.73 2.22
CA ALA A 591 17.43 3.74 1.52
C ALA A 591 18.28 2.66 0.85
N SER A 592 19.40 3.04 0.23
CA SER A 592 20.30 2.10 -0.48
C SER A 592 20.88 1.03 0.45
N LYS A 593 21.17 1.39 1.71
CA LYS A 593 21.68 0.49 2.76
C LYS A 593 20.64 -0.51 3.26
N LEU A 594 19.36 -0.29 2.96
CA LEU A 594 18.23 -1.17 3.31
C LEU A 594 17.65 -1.91 2.10
N SER A 595 18.39 -1.97 0.99
CA SER A 595 17.95 -2.62 -0.23
C SER A 595 17.78 -4.14 -0.04
N ASP A 596 16.69 -4.67 -0.62
CA ASP A 596 16.38 -6.10 -0.61
C ASP A 596 17.07 -6.80 -1.79
N SER A 597 18.18 -7.48 -1.48
CA SER A 597 19.00 -8.16 -2.49
C SER A 597 18.24 -9.26 -3.25
N SER A 598 17.31 -9.96 -2.60
CA SER A 598 16.52 -11.03 -3.24
C SER A 598 15.53 -10.43 -4.23
N TYR A 599 14.91 -9.30 -3.89
CA TYR A 599 14.02 -8.57 -4.79
C TYR A 599 14.75 -8.01 -6.02
N SER A 600 15.90 -7.35 -5.81
CA SER A 600 16.68 -6.77 -6.90
C SER A 600 17.22 -7.84 -7.84
N GLU A 601 17.70 -8.98 -7.32
CA GLU A 601 18.19 -10.07 -8.15
C GLU A 601 17.06 -10.77 -8.91
N PHE A 602 15.89 -10.95 -8.30
CA PHE A 602 14.72 -11.52 -8.98
C PHE A 602 14.25 -10.66 -10.14
N THR A 603 14.03 -9.36 -9.91
CA THR A 603 13.51 -8.43 -10.95
C THR A 603 14.50 -8.28 -12.11
N LYS A 604 15.80 -8.28 -11.83
CA LYS A 604 16.84 -8.30 -12.85
C LYS A 604 16.82 -9.58 -13.69
N ASN A 605 16.68 -10.74 -13.05
CA ASN A 605 16.53 -12.00 -13.77
C ASN A 605 15.23 -12.03 -14.58
N LEU A 606 14.13 -11.51 -14.03
CA LEU A 606 12.85 -11.40 -14.74
C LEU A 606 13.00 -10.58 -16.03
N PHE A 607 13.71 -9.47 -16.00
CA PHE A 607 14.05 -8.69 -17.20
C PHE A 607 14.84 -9.54 -18.22
N TYR A 608 15.94 -10.17 -17.81
CA TYR A 608 16.77 -10.96 -18.74
C TYR A 608 16.03 -12.15 -19.36
N PHE A 609 15.12 -12.79 -18.63
CA PHE A 609 14.28 -13.87 -19.16
C PHE A 609 13.28 -13.39 -20.20
N ASN A 610 12.66 -12.22 -20.00
CA ASN A 610 11.73 -11.63 -20.95
C ASN A 610 12.43 -11.08 -22.22
N VAL A 611 13.70 -10.65 -22.10
CA VAL A 611 14.53 -10.24 -23.24
C VAL A 611 15.18 -11.44 -23.95
N GLY A 612 15.33 -12.57 -23.27
CA GLY A 612 15.96 -13.78 -23.80
C GLY A 612 17.50 -13.75 -23.79
N GLU A 613 18.12 -13.00 -22.87
CA GLU A 613 19.58 -12.79 -22.81
C GLU A 613 20.32 -14.03 -22.26
N LYS A 614 20.76 -14.89 -23.19
CA LYS A 614 21.28 -16.25 -22.91
C LYS A 614 22.40 -16.29 -21.86
N ARG A 615 23.32 -15.32 -21.88
CA ARG A 615 24.50 -15.31 -21.00
C ARG A 615 24.12 -15.11 -19.53
N LYS A 616 23.15 -14.22 -19.28
CA LYS A 616 22.68 -13.88 -17.93
C LYS A 616 21.76 -14.96 -17.37
N ILE A 617 20.84 -15.45 -18.21
CA ILE A 617 19.91 -16.54 -17.89
C ILE A 617 20.63 -17.80 -17.38
N LYS A 618 21.80 -18.13 -17.94
CA LYS A 618 22.58 -19.30 -17.52
C LYS A 618 22.90 -19.29 -16.02
N GLY A 619 23.26 -18.14 -15.45
CA GLY A 619 23.58 -18.02 -14.02
C GLY A 619 22.39 -18.40 -13.14
N PHE A 620 21.20 -17.94 -13.51
CA PHE A 620 19.95 -18.27 -12.82
C PHE A 620 19.61 -19.77 -12.92
N TYR A 621 19.80 -20.40 -14.08
CA TYR A 621 19.63 -21.87 -14.20
C TYR A 621 20.56 -22.66 -13.29
N ASP A 622 21.81 -22.21 -13.12
CA ASP A 622 22.78 -22.83 -12.21
C ASP A 622 22.42 -22.61 -10.73
N GLU A 623 21.84 -21.46 -10.39
CA GLU A 623 21.26 -21.17 -9.08
C GLU A 623 20.09 -22.10 -8.77
N ILE A 624 19.05 -22.13 -9.60
CA ILE A 624 17.88 -22.99 -9.38
C ILE A 624 18.25 -24.47 -9.38
N LYS A 625 19.20 -24.89 -10.23
CA LYS A 625 19.75 -26.26 -10.18
C LYS A 625 20.33 -26.56 -8.80
N ARG A 626 21.12 -25.67 -8.19
CA ARG A 626 21.63 -25.89 -6.82
C ARG A 626 20.51 -25.98 -5.79
N ALA A 627 19.48 -25.13 -5.89
CA ALA A 627 18.32 -25.20 -5.01
C ALA A 627 17.59 -26.56 -5.11
N ILE A 628 17.39 -27.08 -6.33
CA ILE A 628 16.81 -28.40 -6.60
C ILE A 628 17.57 -29.52 -5.87
N PHE A 629 18.91 -29.54 -5.96
CA PHE A 629 19.73 -30.54 -5.26
C PHE A 629 19.72 -30.34 -3.73
N ASN A 630 19.70 -29.10 -3.25
CA ASN A 630 19.67 -28.79 -1.81
C ASN A 630 18.32 -29.15 -1.17
N TRP A 631 17.21 -29.06 -1.91
CA TRP A 631 15.86 -29.34 -1.41
C TRP A 631 15.71 -30.76 -0.85
N LYS A 632 16.10 -31.79 -1.61
CA LYS A 632 16.11 -33.19 -1.14
C LYS A 632 17.43 -33.56 -0.43
N GLY A 633 18.46 -32.73 -0.64
CA GLY A 633 19.84 -32.96 -0.23
C GLY A 633 20.63 -33.76 -1.25
N SER A 634 21.95 -33.59 -1.22
CA SER A 634 22.90 -34.19 -2.16
C SER A 634 24.09 -34.80 -1.41
N PRO A 635 24.39 -36.10 -1.55
CA PRO A 635 25.59 -36.72 -0.96
C PRO A 635 26.88 -36.29 -1.66
N LYS A 636 26.82 -36.07 -2.98
CA LYS A 636 27.95 -35.81 -3.86
C LYS A 636 27.45 -35.08 -5.10
N ARG A 637 28.31 -34.29 -5.73
CA ARG A 637 27.96 -33.51 -6.94
C ARG A 637 27.29 -34.41 -7.99
N GLY A 638 26.08 -34.03 -8.40
CA GLY A 638 25.29 -34.74 -9.42
C GLY A 638 24.40 -35.88 -8.88
N TYR A 639 24.42 -36.16 -7.57
CA TYR A 639 23.53 -37.13 -6.93
C TYR A 639 22.50 -36.44 -6.06
N ILE A 640 21.27 -36.94 -6.06
CA ILE A 640 20.15 -36.42 -5.27
C ILE A 640 19.51 -37.56 -4.47
N TYR A 641 19.16 -37.31 -3.21
CA TYR A 641 18.56 -38.32 -2.36
C TYR A 641 17.12 -38.68 -2.79
N LEU A 642 16.76 -39.95 -2.60
CA LEU A 642 15.46 -40.54 -2.91
C LEU A 642 14.57 -40.69 -1.68
N ASN A 643 15.18 -40.94 -0.51
CA ASN A 643 14.50 -41.30 0.72
C ASN A 643 14.66 -40.23 1.80
N LYS A 644 13.88 -40.36 2.87
CA LYS A 644 13.80 -39.34 3.93
C LYS A 644 15.12 -39.24 4.70
N PRO A 645 15.47 -38.05 5.23
CA PRO A 645 16.70 -37.87 6.01
C PRO A 645 16.79 -38.75 7.26
N ASP A 646 15.65 -39.19 7.78
CA ASP A 646 15.51 -39.85 9.08
C ASP A 646 15.77 -41.38 9.01
N GLU A 647 16.04 -41.90 7.80
CA GLU A 647 16.31 -43.32 7.57
C GLU A 647 17.77 -43.68 7.88
N LYS A 648 18.00 -44.92 8.36
CA LYS A 648 19.33 -45.43 8.77
C LYS A 648 20.38 -45.38 7.66
N PHE A 649 19.95 -45.49 6.41
CA PHE A 649 20.75 -45.33 5.22
C PHE A 649 19.99 -44.43 4.25
N ARG A 650 20.72 -43.66 3.44
CA ARG A 650 20.15 -42.78 2.43
C ARG A 650 20.48 -43.30 1.04
N LEU A 651 19.46 -43.41 0.19
CA LEU A 651 19.60 -43.78 -1.22
C LEU A 651 19.66 -42.51 -2.06
N ALA A 652 20.56 -42.46 -3.02
CA ALA A 652 20.67 -41.37 -3.98
C ALA A 652 20.81 -41.91 -5.40
N GLN A 653 20.30 -41.17 -6.36
CA GLN A 653 20.47 -41.44 -7.78
C GLN A 653 21.26 -40.32 -8.44
N LYS A 654 21.94 -40.63 -9.54
CA LYS A 654 22.53 -39.62 -10.41
C LYS A 654 21.42 -38.93 -11.20
N LEU A 655 21.46 -37.60 -11.26
CA LEU A 655 20.47 -36.78 -11.96
C LEU A 655 21.15 -35.78 -12.89
N ASN A 656 21.01 -35.99 -14.20
CA ASN A 656 21.63 -35.18 -15.23
C ASN A 656 20.62 -34.21 -15.87
N LEU A 657 20.38 -33.07 -15.22
CA LEU A 657 19.49 -32.03 -15.74
C LEU A 657 20.21 -31.16 -16.78
N ARG A 658 19.61 -31.04 -17.97
CA ARG A 658 20.03 -30.13 -19.05
C ARG A 658 19.00 -28.99 -19.21
N PRO A 659 19.41 -27.72 -19.08
CA PRO A 659 18.50 -26.59 -19.29
C PRO A 659 18.24 -26.36 -20.79
N THR A 660 17.04 -25.89 -21.13
CA THR A 660 16.70 -25.43 -22.49
C THR A 660 16.00 -24.07 -22.44
N ILE A 661 16.20 -23.27 -23.48
CA ILE A 661 15.64 -21.91 -23.62
C ILE A 661 14.91 -21.75 -24.96
N GLU A 662 14.60 -22.84 -25.64
CA GLU A 662 13.92 -22.82 -26.95
C GLU A 662 12.53 -22.19 -26.90
N HIS A 663 11.90 -22.16 -25.72
CA HIS A 663 10.61 -21.51 -25.50
C HIS A 663 10.70 -19.98 -25.32
N LEU A 664 11.91 -19.41 -25.18
CA LEU A 664 12.07 -17.98 -24.98
C LEU A 664 12.22 -17.24 -26.30
N THR A 665 11.50 -16.14 -26.45
CA THR A 665 11.64 -15.21 -27.58
C THR A 665 12.69 -14.14 -27.26
N THR A 666 13.59 -13.85 -28.20
CA THR A 666 14.57 -12.77 -28.04
C THR A 666 13.94 -11.43 -28.41
N ARG A 667 14.12 -10.43 -27.53
CA ARG A 667 13.73 -9.04 -27.76
C ARG A 667 14.96 -8.14 -27.63
N THR A 668 14.90 -6.92 -28.18
CA THR A 668 16.01 -5.94 -28.12
C THR A 668 15.64 -4.65 -27.39
N GLU A 669 14.46 -4.62 -26.78
CA GLU A 669 13.96 -3.46 -26.05
C GLU A 669 14.70 -3.30 -24.71
N GLU A 670 15.10 -2.07 -24.39
CA GLU A 670 15.75 -1.74 -23.12
C GLU A 670 14.74 -1.62 -21.96
N GLN A 671 13.48 -1.32 -22.30
CA GLN A 671 12.36 -1.13 -21.39
C GLN A 671 11.18 -1.96 -21.89
N LEU A 672 10.62 -2.79 -21.03
CA LEU A 672 9.52 -3.70 -21.37
C LEU A 672 8.21 -3.22 -20.73
N ASP A 673 7.26 -2.77 -21.55
CA ASP A 673 5.90 -2.40 -21.11
C ASP A 673 4.98 -3.63 -20.97
N SER A 674 5.33 -4.72 -21.64
CA SER A 674 4.60 -5.99 -21.61
C SER A 674 5.56 -7.17 -21.41
N PHE A 675 5.30 -7.96 -20.38
CA PHE A 675 6.19 -9.05 -19.95
C PHE A 675 5.43 -10.09 -19.13
N LYS A 676 6.01 -11.27 -18.93
CA LYS A 676 5.52 -12.24 -17.95
C LYS A 676 6.08 -11.90 -16.57
N SER A 677 5.21 -11.91 -15.56
CA SER A 677 5.55 -11.58 -14.16
C SER A 677 6.25 -12.71 -13.40
N SER A 678 6.43 -13.86 -14.05
CA SER A 678 7.10 -15.04 -13.52
C SER A 678 8.14 -15.58 -14.49
N ILE A 679 9.12 -16.31 -13.96
CA ILE A 679 10.23 -16.87 -14.72
C ILE A 679 9.93 -18.32 -15.08
N LEU A 680 9.75 -18.59 -16.37
CA LEU A 680 9.52 -19.94 -16.88
C LEU A 680 10.83 -20.66 -17.24
N LEU A 681 11.17 -21.68 -16.46
CA LEU A 681 12.29 -22.57 -16.72
C LEU A 681 11.86 -23.83 -17.47
N ALA A 682 12.79 -24.41 -18.22
CA ALA A 682 12.63 -25.73 -18.84
C ALA A 682 13.89 -26.59 -18.68
N TYR A 683 13.70 -27.84 -18.26
CA TYR A 683 14.76 -28.84 -18.17
C TYR A 683 14.36 -30.13 -18.91
N HIS A 684 15.36 -30.86 -19.38
CA HIS A 684 15.19 -32.17 -19.99
C HIS A 684 16.31 -33.15 -19.58
N GLY A 685 16.04 -34.45 -19.68
CA GLY A 685 16.96 -35.54 -19.31
C GLY A 685 17.95 -35.96 -20.40
N GLY A 686 17.93 -35.32 -21.57
CA GLY A 686 18.77 -35.67 -22.73
C GLY A 686 18.01 -35.72 -24.05
N ASN A 687 16.74 -36.12 -24.02
CA ASN A 687 15.81 -35.96 -25.14
C ASN A 687 15.25 -34.53 -25.13
N ALA A 688 15.27 -33.83 -26.27
CA ALA A 688 14.78 -32.45 -26.34
C ALA A 688 13.25 -32.36 -26.34
N GLU A 689 12.53 -33.45 -26.66
CA GLU A 689 11.06 -33.47 -26.67
C GLU A 689 10.46 -33.63 -25.27
N ASP A 690 11.19 -34.27 -24.34
CA ASP A 690 10.76 -34.51 -22.96
C ASP A 690 11.11 -33.33 -22.04
N LYS A 691 10.49 -32.17 -22.29
CA LYS A 691 10.70 -30.94 -21.49
C LYS A 691 9.77 -30.91 -20.28
N ILE A 692 10.32 -30.56 -19.12
CA ILE A 692 9.55 -30.25 -17.91
C ILE A 692 9.73 -28.77 -17.59
N TYR A 693 8.59 -28.09 -17.45
CA TYR A 693 8.53 -26.66 -17.17
C TYR A 693 8.33 -26.39 -15.67
N LEU A 694 8.92 -25.30 -15.20
CA LEU A 694 8.70 -24.75 -13.86
C LEU A 694 8.49 -23.24 -13.98
N ASP A 695 7.36 -22.77 -13.45
CA ASP A 695 7.07 -21.35 -13.33
C ASP A 695 7.50 -20.85 -11.94
N ILE A 696 8.36 -19.82 -11.92
CA ILE A 696 8.95 -19.27 -10.68
C ILE A 696 8.50 -17.83 -10.51
N ASP A 697 7.60 -17.62 -9.56
CA ASP A 697 7.27 -16.31 -9.01
C ASP A 697 8.26 -15.89 -7.89
N PHE A 698 8.09 -14.66 -7.39
CA PHE A 698 8.96 -14.13 -6.32
C PHE A 698 8.90 -14.95 -5.03
N GLN A 699 7.73 -15.45 -4.63
CA GLN A 699 7.56 -16.19 -3.37
C GLN A 699 8.33 -17.51 -3.40
N LEU A 700 8.19 -18.26 -4.51
CA LEU A 700 8.96 -19.47 -4.74
C LEU A 700 10.46 -19.14 -4.84
N TYR A 701 10.85 -18.10 -5.57
CA TYR A 701 12.25 -17.69 -5.66
C TYR A 701 12.85 -17.41 -4.27
N GLN A 702 12.17 -16.64 -3.44
CA GLN A 702 12.62 -16.30 -2.09
C GLN A 702 12.79 -17.55 -1.22
N LEU A 703 11.88 -18.52 -1.32
CA LEU A 703 12.01 -19.81 -0.63
C LEU A 703 13.24 -20.58 -1.12
N LEU A 704 13.48 -20.63 -2.44
CA LEU A 704 14.64 -21.32 -3.02
C LEU A 704 15.96 -20.68 -2.60
N VAL A 705 16.02 -19.34 -2.50
CA VAL A 705 17.19 -18.62 -1.96
C VAL A 705 17.43 -19.00 -0.50
N LYS A 706 16.39 -19.04 0.34
CA LYS A 706 16.52 -19.51 1.73
C LYS A 706 17.07 -20.94 1.80
N VAL A 707 16.58 -21.84 0.94
CA VAL A 707 17.05 -23.24 0.87
C VAL A 707 18.52 -23.31 0.50
N GLN A 708 19.00 -22.45 -0.40
CA GLN A 708 20.42 -22.37 -0.72
C GLN A 708 21.27 -21.89 0.46
N GLN A 709 20.72 -21.01 1.30
CA GLN A 709 21.36 -20.53 2.53
C GLN A 709 21.27 -21.53 3.69
N GLY A 710 20.74 -22.74 3.45
CA GLY A 710 20.67 -23.82 4.43
C GLY A 710 19.34 -23.93 5.18
N TYR A 711 18.33 -23.14 4.82
CA TYR A 711 16.98 -23.31 5.35
C TYR A 711 16.41 -24.66 4.93
N ARG A 712 15.79 -25.37 5.88
CA ARG A 712 15.09 -26.63 5.61
C ARG A 712 13.58 -26.35 5.54
N PRO A 713 12.93 -26.54 4.37
CA PRO A 713 11.49 -26.34 4.22
C PRO A 713 10.70 -27.17 5.23
N ASN A 714 9.66 -26.56 5.79
CA ASN A 714 8.69 -27.23 6.64
C ASN A 714 7.48 -27.71 5.82
N LYS A 715 6.50 -28.37 6.45
CA LYS A 715 5.30 -28.88 5.75
C LYS A 715 4.49 -27.80 5.06
N LYS A 716 4.33 -26.64 5.70
CA LYS A 716 3.63 -25.49 5.11
C LYS A 716 4.38 -24.96 3.89
N ASP A 717 5.71 -24.87 3.93
CA ASP A 717 6.50 -24.46 2.77
C ASP A 717 6.36 -25.46 1.59
N GLU A 718 6.27 -26.77 1.89
CA GLU A 718 6.01 -27.80 0.88
C GLU A 718 4.60 -27.69 0.27
N GLU A 719 3.60 -27.33 1.08
CA GLU A 719 2.22 -27.07 0.66
C GLU A 719 2.13 -25.78 -0.19
N ASP A 720 2.74 -24.70 0.26
CA ASP A 720 2.80 -23.41 -0.45
C ASP A 720 3.57 -23.55 -1.78
N ALA A 721 4.58 -24.43 -1.84
CA ALA A 721 5.38 -24.72 -3.03
C ALA A 721 4.98 -26.03 -3.75
N ILE A 722 3.71 -26.43 -3.72
CA ILE A 722 3.25 -27.72 -4.27
C ILE A 722 3.67 -27.95 -5.73
N LYS A 723 3.57 -26.92 -6.60
CA LYS A 723 4.00 -27.00 -8.01
C LYS A 723 5.50 -27.30 -8.14
N PHE A 724 6.31 -26.76 -7.23
CA PHE A 724 7.74 -27.05 -7.19
C PHE A 724 8.01 -28.48 -6.73
N VAL A 725 7.28 -28.97 -5.73
CA VAL A 725 7.39 -30.36 -5.27
C VAL A 725 7.03 -31.34 -6.40
N GLU A 726 5.91 -31.13 -7.09
CA GLU A 726 5.51 -31.91 -8.26
C GLU A 726 6.56 -31.84 -9.38
N PHE A 727 7.13 -30.65 -9.61
CA PHE A 727 8.20 -30.46 -10.58
C PHE A 727 9.44 -31.30 -10.23
N ILE A 728 9.88 -31.30 -8.97
CA ILE A 728 10.97 -32.17 -8.51
C ILE A 728 10.64 -33.64 -8.76
N GLU A 729 9.42 -34.10 -8.45
CA GLU A 729 9.02 -35.49 -8.69
C GLU A 729 9.09 -35.88 -10.16
N LYS A 730 8.65 -35.00 -11.07
CA LYS A 730 8.78 -35.20 -12.52
C LYS A 730 10.25 -35.23 -12.94
N LEU A 731 11.10 -34.34 -12.43
CA LEU A 731 12.55 -34.36 -12.70
C LEU A 731 13.21 -35.66 -12.23
N MET A 732 12.77 -36.22 -11.11
CA MET A 732 13.32 -37.47 -10.57
C MET A 732 13.10 -38.67 -11.51
N ALA A 733 12.16 -38.59 -12.45
CA ALA A 733 11.98 -39.58 -13.51
C ALA A 733 13.15 -39.62 -14.51
N PHE A 734 13.89 -38.52 -14.68
CA PHE A 734 15.12 -38.47 -15.50
C PHE A 734 16.35 -39.09 -14.82
N GLY A 735 16.22 -39.54 -13.57
CA GLY A 735 17.33 -40.11 -12.83
C GLY A 735 17.69 -41.54 -13.23
N GLU A 736 18.94 -41.90 -12.98
CA GLU A 736 19.54 -43.18 -13.39
C GLU A 736 19.31 -44.32 -12.38
N LYS A 737 18.26 -44.28 -11.54
CA LYS A 737 18.01 -45.28 -10.47
C LYS A 737 17.96 -46.75 -10.92
N ARG A 738 17.77 -47.03 -12.21
CA ARG A 738 17.74 -48.39 -12.78
C ARG A 738 19.13 -48.90 -13.17
N SER A 739 20.08 -47.99 -13.42
CA SER A 739 21.45 -48.28 -13.84
C SER A 739 22.45 -48.09 -12.71
N GLU A 740 22.28 -47.05 -11.88
CA GLU A 740 23.19 -46.70 -10.78
C GLU A 740 22.43 -46.14 -9.57
N LEU A 741 22.75 -46.67 -8.39
CA LEU A 741 22.26 -46.20 -7.09
C LEU A 741 23.41 -46.04 -6.11
N LEU A 742 23.45 -44.89 -5.43
CA LEU A 742 24.41 -44.60 -4.36
C LEU A 742 23.72 -44.79 -3.01
N ILE A 743 24.33 -45.57 -2.13
CA ILE A 743 23.90 -45.79 -0.76
C ILE A 743 24.88 -45.07 0.17
N HIS A 744 24.35 -44.13 0.94
CA HIS A 744 25.09 -43.36 1.93
C HIS A 744 24.65 -43.77 3.34
N TYR A 745 25.59 -44.13 4.21
CA TYR A 745 25.34 -44.37 5.64
C TYR A 745 25.81 -43.16 6.44
N PRO A 746 24.91 -42.24 6.88
CA PRO A 746 25.32 -40.97 7.48
C PRO A 746 26.14 -41.12 8.76
N ASN A 747 25.78 -42.09 9.61
CA ASN A 747 26.47 -42.35 10.89
C ASN A 747 27.90 -42.88 10.69
N ASP A 748 28.10 -43.66 9.64
CA ASP A 748 29.36 -44.32 9.33
C ASP A 748 30.23 -43.52 8.35
N LYS A 749 29.68 -42.47 7.73
CA LYS A 749 30.27 -41.70 6.62
C LYS A 749 30.78 -42.60 5.48
N LYS A 750 30.08 -43.70 5.20
CA LYS A 750 30.43 -44.66 4.14
C LYS A 750 29.51 -44.52 2.93
N TYR A 751 30.08 -44.69 1.75
CA TYR A 751 29.39 -44.68 0.47
C TYR A 751 29.56 -46.04 -0.23
N TYR A 752 28.47 -46.54 -0.78
CA TYR A 752 28.45 -47.76 -1.59
C TYR A 752 27.66 -47.49 -2.87
N THR A 753 28.07 -48.10 -3.97
CA THR A 753 27.42 -47.92 -5.26
C THR A 753 26.93 -49.26 -5.79
N ILE A 754 25.66 -49.30 -6.20
CA ILE A 754 25.06 -50.42 -6.93
C ILE A 754 24.96 -50.01 -8.39
N LYS A 755 25.64 -50.72 -9.29
CA LYS A 755 25.59 -50.51 -10.74
C LYS A 755 25.22 -51.78 -11.47
N LYS A 756 24.69 -51.65 -12.68
CA LYS A 756 24.64 -52.78 -13.64
C LYS A 756 25.91 -52.79 -14.48
N ASP A 757 26.55 -53.95 -14.59
CA ASP A 757 27.67 -54.14 -15.51
C ASP A 757 27.19 -54.25 -16.97
N ASP A 758 28.15 -54.30 -17.90
CA ASP A 758 27.90 -54.41 -19.35
C ASP A 758 27.13 -55.69 -19.75
N PHE A 759 27.04 -56.67 -18.85
CA PHE A 759 26.33 -57.93 -19.03
C PHE A 759 25.01 -58.00 -18.24
N GLY A 760 24.61 -56.91 -17.57
CA GLY A 760 23.35 -56.77 -16.84
C GLY A 760 23.35 -57.31 -15.40
N SER A 761 24.50 -57.75 -14.86
CA SER A 761 24.64 -58.19 -13.47
C SER A 761 24.79 -57.00 -12.53
N PHE A 762 24.29 -57.12 -11.29
CA PHE A 762 24.45 -56.09 -10.28
C PHE A 762 25.82 -56.18 -9.61
N VAL A 763 26.57 -55.08 -9.65
CA VAL A 763 27.88 -54.92 -9.00
C VAL A 763 27.72 -53.99 -7.80
N PHE A 764 28.24 -54.43 -6.65
CA PHE A 764 28.26 -53.66 -5.40
C PHE A 764 29.69 -53.23 -5.09
N GLU A 765 29.95 -51.92 -5.17
CA GLU A 765 31.27 -51.34 -4.94
C GLU A 765 31.25 -50.44 -3.69
N LYS A 766 32.32 -50.50 -2.91
CA LYS A 766 32.58 -49.52 -1.85
C LYS A 766 33.38 -48.37 -2.46
N GLU A 767 32.90 -47.14 -2.30
CA GLU A 767 33.68 -45.93 -2.70
C GLU A 767 34.84 -45.66 -1.73
#